data_AF-A0A9N7ZF06-F1
#
_entry.id   AF-A0A9N7ZF06-F1
#
_cell.length_a   1.000
_cell.length_b   1.000
_cell.length_c   1.000
_cell.angle_alpha   90.00
_cell.angle_beta   90.00
_cell.angle_gamma   90.00
#
_symmetry.space_group_name_H-M   'P 1'
#
loop_
_entity.id
_entity.type
_entity.pdbx_description
1 polymer ?
#
loop_
_entity_poly.entity_id
_entity_poly.type
_entity_poly.pdbx_seq_one_letter_code
_entity_poly.pdbx_strand_id
1 'polypeptide(L)'
;MRQHQGVMDQPKSLIERERGTLTEEGDRRDCEPTIPCMWDDVMVQGDRTAGVQTPTRHTTAIRDLPEDKSSSAPEDRGMTRAAVSLSSAELSRITSPSARSTDSFLYTPALSGCSGGVFEILARCGGERLRDIYHPHRKKIPTFDFVTTPTRGTVSEWLALLPHFWVVRILDIKISLTSDLSIVSRDLASESITVQSDAEVGSGALTSPCLLFITAVPQICAHEYSSGRANGAQQCEPLIYSPSPVRPNDRAVGLVMEKQMELGAKVKIMFRMKSYAEQNMVRLLEEVFSSSIALTAVRRNMGKSESQMDIMEKSSKPGKRRWTVAEISLSVLLLLVSCALAGLVVLYTSVVKEQSNRSSVSRSSTREGQLFRSNLNNVCTTADCVTAAARLLQNMDKSVKPCDNFYQYACGGWLERHVIPETSSRHSVFDILRDKLEIVLKGVLETENEQDRDAIRKAKTLYSSCMNESLIEQRDSQPLLTLIESIGDWPVASDDWNSTTEEMWSLEDTLATLTARFHKKVLLDLYVWTDDRDSRRHIIYIDQPGLGMPSRDYYFNDGNYKKVRDAYLHFMFSIAKITREDRNLTQDDERVWEEMMQVLELETDIANATSPAEERQDVTVLYNKMTLGELQSTFSLNGFNWTRYIQGVLSSVSVEVQLAEEVVVYSSPYLEKMNDVLSRHSARTMQNYLSWQLVIERVNSLSRRFKDARARYRKTLYGTTVEDAWWRECVRYVQNSMENAVGALYVRETFAGESKRMVSDLIGKIQKAYVETLEELSWMDAPSKEKAREKAMAIKEHIGYPDHILQQSNLKLDQEYAHLNFSEEHYFENILENLKSEAQKSLKKLREPVDPDLWIIGAAVVNAFYSPNRNQIVFPAGILQPPFFNKHQHQALNFGGIGMVIGHEITHGFDDNGRNFDKDGNMLNWWSNYSAEHFKEQSQCMVQQYGNFNWKLAGGQNVSGISTLGENIADNGGVRQAYKAYLKWVEMEGEEPCLPGLDMDHKQLFFLNFAQVWCGAYRPEYASQSIKTDSHSPLEYRVLGSLQNFEAFSEAFQCQKGSQMNPEQKCRVW
;
A
#
# COMPACT_ATOMS: atom_id res chain seq x y z
N MET A 1 -28.99 44.23 11.20
CA MET A 1 -28.47 45.51 11.74
C MET A 1 -27.01 45.26 12.13
N ARG A 2 -26.00 46.09 11.83
CA ARG A 2 -25.88 47.35 11.05
C ARG A 2 -24.52 47.30 10.30
N GLN A 3 -24.29 47.89 9.12
CA GLN A 3 -25.20 48.49 8.14
C GLN A 3 -24.49 48.59 6.77
N HIS A 4 -25.13 48.09 5.70
CA HIS A 4 -24.96 48.47 4.28
C HIS A 4 -23.58 48.28 3.61
N GLN A 5 -23.49 48.17 2.28
CA GLN A 5 -24.48 48.45 1.24
C GLN A 5 -24.46 47.35 0.14
N GLY A 6 -25.61 47.07 -0.49
CA GLY A 6 -25.74 46.10 -1.60
C GLY A 6 -25.58 46.78 -2.98
N VAL A 7 -25.97 46.17 -4.10
CA VAL A 7 -26.62 44.85 -4.29
C VAL A 7 -26.36 44.36 -5.75
N MET A 8 -27.03 43.27 -6.18
CA MET A 8 -27.08 42.70 -7.54
C MET A 8 -27.33 43.77 -8.65
N ASP A 9 -27.10 43.54 -9.96
CA ASP A 9 -27.43 42.31 -10.72
C ASP A 9 -26.73 42.21 -12.10
N GLN A 10 -26.94 41.09 -12.81
CA GLN A 10 -26.60 40.96 -14.23
C GLN A 10 -27.53 41.80 -15.13
N PRO A 11 -27.13 42.03 -16.40
CA PRO A 11 -28.05 41.64 -17.47
C PRO A 11 -27.38 40.82 -18.59
N LYS A 12 -28.23 40.09 -19.34
CA LYS A 12 -27.81 39.21 -20.44
C LYS A 12 -27.86 39.90 -21.81
N SER A 13 -26.82 39.64 -22.60
CA SER A 13 -26.89 39.23 -24.03
C SER A 13 -27.26 40.21 -25.15
N LEU A 14 -26.77 39.81 -26.34
CA LEU A 14 -27.25 40.02 -27.72
C LEU A 14 -26.69 41.17 -28.56
N ILE A 15 -26.34 40.78 -29.82
CA ILE A 15 -26.25 41.58 -31.06
C ILE A 15 -25.00 42.49 -31.15
N GLU A 16 -24.21 42.56 -32.24
CA GLU A 16 -24.36 41.99 -33.60
C GLU A 16 -23.04 41.43 -34.21
N ARG A 17 -23.03 41.23 -35.53
CA ARG A 17 -21.92 40.87 -36.44
C ARG A 17 -20.99 42.10 -36.65
N GLU A 18 -19.81 42.06 -37.27
CA GLU A 18 -19.52 41.60 -38.65
C GLU A 18 -18.10 41.08 -38.90
N ARG A 19 -17.85 40.66 -40.15
CA ARG A 19 -16.61 40.05 -40.66
C ARG A 19 -15.62 41.13 -41.12
N GLY A 20 -14.32 40.87 -40.98
CA GLY A 20 -13.24 41.68 -41.58
C GLY A 20 -12.01 40.82 -41.88
N THR A 21 -11.97 40.20 -43.06
CA THR A 21 -10.82 39.43 -43.58
C THR A 21 -9.82 40.32 -44.33
N LEU A 22 -8.66 39.72 -44.73
CA LEU A 22 -7.51 40.26 -45.49
C LEU A 22 -6.35 40.67 -44.55
N THR A 23 -5.19 39.99 -44.56
CA THR A 23 -4.06 40.01 -45.52
C THR A 23 -3.35 41.38 -45.57
N GLU A 24 -2.02 41.49 -45.76
CA GLU A 24 -1.08 40.57 -46.40
C GLU A 24 0.38 40.74 -45.89
N GLU A 25 1.36 40.31 -46.69
CA GLU A 25 2.83 40.39 -46.54
C GLU A 25 3.38 41.83 -46.33
N GLY A 26 4.61 42.07 -45.86
CA GLY A 26 5.66 41.17 -45.36
C GLY A 26 7.10 41.75 -45.42
N ASP A 27 8.04 41.04 -44.79
CA ASP A 27 9.49 40.92 -45.08
C ASP A 27 10.48 42.13 -44.99
N ARG A 28 11.71 41.82 -44.53
CA ARG A 28 13.03 42.54 -44.65
C ARG A 28 13.49 43.66 -43.68
N ARG A 29 14.43 43.22 -42.82
CA ARG A 29 15.84 43.67 -42.65
C ARG A 29 16.19 45.02 -41.98
N ASP A 30 16.98 44.89 -40.91
CA ASP A 30 18.30 45.49 -40.66
C ASP A 30 18.53 46.97 -41.03
N CYS A 31 18.66 47.83 -40.01
CA CYS A 31 19.90 48.58 -39.73
C CYS A 31 19.81 49.45 -38.46
N GLU A 32 20.75 49.25 -37.53
CA GLU A 32 21.31 50.32 -36.67
C GLU A 32 22.17 51.29 -37.55
N PRO A 33 22.70 52.46 -37.07
CA PRO A 33 22.97 52.85 -35.68
C PRO A 33 22.80 54.36 -35.33
N THR A 34 23.45 54.76 -34.22
CA THR A 34 24.01 56.09 -33.84
C THR A 34 23.24 57.06 -32.93
N ILE A 35 23.90 57.31 -31.78
CA ILE A 35 23.78 58.43 -30.82
C ILE A 35 24.51 59.67 -31.39
N PRO A 36 24.36 60.90 -30.83
CA PRO A 36 25.37 61.38 -29.84
C PRO A 36 24.87 62.42 -28.80
N CYS A 37 25.84 63.01 -28.06
CA CYS A 37 25.77 64.16 -27.13
C CYS A 37 25.46 63.86 -25.64
N MET A 38 26.41 63.95 -24.69
CA MET A 38 27.10 65.12 -24.06
C MET A 38 26.31 65.68 -22.84
N TRP A 39 26.88 65.99 -21.64
CA TRP A 39 28.26 66.29 -21.23
C TRP A 39 28.61 65.89 -19.76
N ASP A 40 29.86 66.21 -19.35
CA ASP A 40 30.47 66.35 -18.00
C ASP A 40 30.92 65.13 -17.15
N ASP A 41 32.25 65.09 -16.94
CA ASP A 41 33.05 64.81 -15.71
C ASP A 41 32.94 63.50 -14.88
N VAL A 42 34.05 62.88 -14.40
CA VAL A 42 35.48 63.23 -14.49
C VAL A 42 36.44 62.01 -14.51
N MET A 43 37.28 61.96 -15.55
CA MET A 43 38.69 61.51 -15.63
C MET A 43 39.16 60.07 -15.25
N VAL A 44 39.62 59.37 -16.32
CA VAL A 44 41.01 58.85 -16.52
C VAL A 44 41.35 57.34 -16.28
N GLN A 45 41.52 56.65 -17.43
CA GLN A 45 42.55 55.63 -17.81
C GLN A 45 42.70 54.30 -17.02
N GLY A 46 42.85 53.18 -17.76
CA GLY A 46 43.20 51.87 -17.20
C GLY A 46 43.13 50.67 -18.18
N ASP A 47 43.78 50.78 -19.34
CA ASP A 47 43.69 49.82 -20.45
C ASP A 47 44.32 48.43 -20.18
N ARG A 48 43.77 47.39 -20.85
CA ARG A 48 44.40 46.13 -21.31
C ARG A 48 45.01 45.05 -20.36
N THR A 49 44.42 43.86 -20.45
CA THR A 49 45.04 42.53 -20.70
C THR A 49 46.36 42.12 -20.01
N ALA A 50 46.26 41.29 -18.96
CA ALA A 50 47.20 40.22 -18.58
C ALA A 50 46.48 39.23 -17.63
N GLY A 51 46.92 37.99 -17.37
CA GLY A 51 48.06 37.28 -17.96
C GLY A 51 48.79 36.33 -17.01
N VAL A 52 48.16 35.21 -16.63
CA VAL A 52 48.76 34.01 -15.99
C VAL A 52 49.15 34.13 -14.48
N GLN A 53 49.24 32.97 -13.82
CA GLN A 53 49.92 32.64 -12.53
C GLN A 53 49.13 32.63 -11.20
N THR A 54 48.66 31.42 -10.86
CA THR A 54 48.78 30.75 -9.53
C THR A 54 50.18 30.94 -8.88
N PRO A 55 50.44 30.86 -7.55
CA PRO A 55 50.23 29.58 -6.79
C PRO A 55 50.20 29.59 -5.21
N THR A 56 49.98 28.37 -4.65
CA THR A 56 50.55 27.76 -3.41
C THR A 56 50.74 28.47 -2.05
N ARG A 57 50.18 27.83 -0.99
CA ARG A 57 50.82 27.27 0.24
C ARG A 57 52.03 28.00 0.91
N HIS A 58 51.94 28.23 2.25
CA HIS A 58 52.72 27.59 3.37
C HIS A 58 53.14 28.48 4.58
N THR A 59 53.12 27.85 5.77
CA THR A 59 54.01 27.99 6.98
C THR A 59 54.13 29.25 7.88
N THR A 60 53.62 29.11 9.13
CA THR A 60 54.23 29.50 10.46
C THR A 60 54.53 31.00 10.78
N ALA A 61 54.72 31.48 12.03
CA ALA A 61 54.95 30.86 13.35
C ALA A 61 54.57 31.82 14.54
N ILE A 62 54.51 31.30 15.80
CA ILE A 62 54.91 32.00 17.08
C ILE A 62 53.99 33.19 17.55
N ARG A 63 53.68 33.49 18.83
CA ARG A 63 53.88 32.97 20.23
C ARG A 63 52.87 33.68 21.19
N ASP A 64 52.75 33.53 22.53
CA ASP A 64 53.47 32.74 23.56
C ASP A 64 52.52 32.16 24.68
N LEU A 65 52.56 32.66 25.93
CA LEU A 65 52.13 32.06 27.22
C LEU A 65 51.91 33.18 28.31
N PRO A 66 51.50 32.93 29.59
CA PRO A 66 51.45 31.65 30.35
C PRO A 66 50.24 31.37 31.31
N GLU A 67 50.21 30.12 31.83
CA GLU A 67 49.87 29.69 33.22
C GLU A 67 48.43 29.87 33.83
N ASP A 68 47.89 28.95 34.67
CA ASP A 68 48.28 27.57 35.06
C ASP A 68 47.12 26.78 35.76
N LYS A 69 47.22 25.43 35.84
CA LYS A 69 46.66 24.42 36.81
C LYS A 69 45.26 24.54 37.48
N SER A 70 44.62 23.49 38.03
CA SER A 70 44.52 22.02 37.78
C SER A 70 43.64 21.36 38.88
N SER A 71 43.07 20.15 38.63
CA SER A 71 42.58 19.15 39.63
C SER A 71 41.44 19.56 40.61
N SER A 72 40.62 18.68 41.22
CA SER A 72 40.30 17.23 41.04
C SER A 72 39.00 16.87 41.81
N ALA A 73 38.46 15.66 41.59
CA ALA A 73 37.44 14.98 42.43
C ALA A 73 38.09 14.39 43.74
N PRO A 74 37.45 13.56 44.62
CA PRO A 74 36.12 12.88 44.55
C PRO A 74 35.34 12.76 45.91
N GLU A 75 34.35 11.83 45.96
CA GLU A 75 33.78 11.15 47.17
C GLU A 75 33.03 11.99 48.24
N ASP A 76 32.18 11.47 49.14
CA ASP A 76 31.31 10.26 49.21
C ASP A 76 30.36 10.44 50.44
N ARG A 77 29.34 9.56 50.59
CA ARG A 77 28.46 9.33 51.77
C ARG A 77 27.35 10.34 52.06
N GLY A 78 26.22 9.81 52.54
CA GLY A 78 25.15 10.56 53.20
C GLY A 78 24.69 9.87 54.48
N MET A 79 23.84 10.51 55.28
CA MET A 79 23.23 9.86 56.45
C MET A 79 21.88 10.46 56.90
N THR A 80 20.89 9.56 57.09
CA THR A 80 19.77 9.58 58.06
C THR A 80 19.04 10.88 58.46
N ARG A 81 17.73 10.88 58.15
CA ARG A 81 16.57 11.15 59.05
C ARG A 81 16.79 11.96 60.34
N ALA A 82 15.99 13.02 60.49
CA ALA A 82 15.20 13.29 61.71
C ALA A 82 13.96 14.14 61.35
N ALA A 83 12.91 14.10 62.18
CA ALA A 83 11.72 14.95 62.05
C ALA A 83 11.40 15.62 63.39
N VAL A 84 10.95 16.88 63.36
CA VAL A 84 10.49 17.63 64.53
C VAL A 84 9.27 18.48 64.14
N SER A 85 8.26 18.50 65.00
CA SER A 85 7.02 19.28 64.88
C SER A 85 6.91 20.28 66.03
N LEU A 86 6.31 21.47 65.80
CA LEU A 86 5.72 22.45 66.75
C LEU A 86 5.38 23.73 65.93
N SER A 87 4.57 24.70 66.38
CA SER A 87 3.12 24.70 66.70
C SER A 87 2.66 26.14 66.98
N SER A 88 1.42 26.51 66.60
CA SER A 88 0.61 27.65 67.13
C SER A 88 1.15 29.10 67.04
N ALA A 89 0.36 30.18 67.25
CA ALA A 89 -1.03 30.52 66.87
C ALA A 89 -1.39 31.95 67.39
N GLU A 90 -2.11 32.77 66.60
CA GLU A 90 -2.93 33.94 67.04
C GLU A 90 -3.90 34.28 65.88
N LEU A 91 -5.24 34.24 66.01
CA LEU A 91 -6.19 35.21 66.60
C LEU A 91 -6.28 36.55 65.80
N SER A 92 -7.46 37.10 65.45
CA SER A 92 -8.82 36.85 65.99
C SER A 92 -10.01 37.34 65.11
N ARG A 93 -11.19 36.67 65.26
CA ARG A 93 -12.59 37.22 65.19
C ARG A 93 -13.13 37.72 63.81
N ILE A 94 -14.44 37.70 63.47
CA ILE A 94 -15.68 37.33 64.21
C ILE A 94 -16.84 36.85 63.28
N THR A 95 -17.72 35.95 63.79
CA THR A 95 -19.09 35.54 63.36
C THR A 95 -19.49 35.28 61.90
N SER A 96 -20.05 34.08 61.65
CA SER A 96 -21.17 33.82 60.73
C SER A 96 -22.54 33.91 61.44
N PRO A 97 -23.67 33.89 60.71
CA PRO A 97 -24.65 32.81 60.94
C PRO A 97 -25.31 32.28 59.64
N SER A 98 -26.41 31.51 59.75
CA SER A 98 -26.94 30.64 58.69
C SER A 98 -28.47 30.58 58.59
N ALA A 99 -28.94 30.05 57.44
CA ALA A 99 -30.16 29.24 57.23
C ALA A 99 -31.58 29.88 57.17
N ARG A 100 -32.46 29.15 56.47
CA ARG A 100 -33.95 29.19 56.44
C ARG A 100 -34.62 30.42 55.77
N SER A 101 -35.87 30.36 55.29
CA SER A 101 -36.70 29.25 54.75
C SER A 101 -38.02 29.79 54.16
N THR A 102 -38.50 29.19 53.05
CA THR A 102 -39.93 28.99 52.66
C THR A 102 -40.93 30.16 52.51
N ASP A 103 -41.87 29.95 51.58
CA ASP A 103 -43.26 30.45 51.51
C ASP A 103 -43.65 31.85 50.95
N SER A 104 -44.08 31.81 49.67
CA SER A 104 -45.50 32.01 49.25
C SER A 104 -46.06 33.37 48.75
N PHE A 105 -46.96 33.21 47.76
CA PHE A 105 -48.06 34.07 47.26
C PHE A 105 -47.84 35.39 46.47
N LEU A 106 -48.27 35.32 45.20
CA LEU A 106 -49.06 36.29 44.39
C LEU A 106 -49.13 37.78 44.84
N TYR A 107 -48.67 38.72 44.00
CA TYR A 107 -49.53 39.41 42.99
C TYR A 107 -48.72 40.34 42.06
N THR A 108 -49.26 40.67 40.88
CA THR A 108 -48.73 41.69 39.95
C THR A 108 -49.09 43.13 40.37
N PRO A 109 -48.36 44.15 39.88
CA PRO A 109 -49.00 44.97 38.85
C PRO A 109 -48.10 45.47 37.69
N ALA A 110 -48.68 45.46 36.48
CA ALA A 110 -48.99 46.64 35.63
C ALA A 110 -48.38 48.02 36.02
N LEU A 111 -48.07 48.96 35.12
CA LEU A 111 -48.27 49.12 33.64
C LEU A 111 -47.24 50.17 33.16
N SER A 112 -46.88 50.31 31.88
CA SER A 112 -47.73 50.86 30.81
C SER A 112 -47.01 50.85 29.44
N GLY A 113 -47.76 50.83 28.34
CA GLY A 113 -47.19 50.80 26.98
C GLY A 113 -48.21 50.45 25.88
N CYS A 114 -49.14 51.36 25.59
CA CYS A 114 -50.10 51.21 24.48
C CYS A 114 -49.41 51.43 23.11
N SER A 115 -49.95 51.09 21.94
CA SER A 115 -51.34 50.73 21.56
C SER A 115 -51.34 49.81 20.32
N GLY A 116 -52.50 49.26 19.93
CA GLY A 116 -52.64 48.39 18.76
C GLY A 116 -53.79 48.78 17.82
N GLY A 117 -53.93 48.05 16.72
CA GLY A 117 -55.01 48.21 15.74
C GLY A 117 -55.22 46.94 14.92
N VAL A 118 -56.47 46.68 14.50
CA VAL A 118 -56.91 45.44 13.83
C VAL A 118 -57.78 45.82 12.62
N PHE A 119 -57.61 45.12 11.49
CA PHE A 119 -58.71 44.75 10.58
C PHE A 119 -58.26 43.66 9.56
N GLU A 120 -59.15 43.26 8.66
CA GLU A 120 -59.23 41.95 7.97
C GLU A 120 -59.63 42.16 6.47
N ILE A 121 -59.86 41.07 5.71
CA ILE A 121 -60.73 40.96 4.50
C ILE A 121 -60.14 41.34 3.10
N LEU A 122 -60.05 40.30 2.22
CA LEU A 122 -60.29 40.22 0.73
C LEU A 122 -59.59 41.22 -0.27
N ALA A 123 -59.42 40.95 -1.59
CA ALA A 123 -59.35 39.71 -2.40
C ALA A 123 -58.97 39.97 -3.89
N ARG A 124 -58.54 38.89 -4.61
CA ARG A 124 -58.76 38.52 -6.04
C ARG A 124 -58.55 39.53 -7.20
N CYS A 125 -57.87 39.07 -8.26
CA CYS A 125 -58.50 38.63 -9.54
C CYS A 125 -57.45 37.98 -10.49
N GLY A 126 -57.77 37.17 -11.50
CA GLY A 126 -59.08 36.65 -11.97
C GLY A 126 -59.03 35.14 -12.30
N GLY A 127 -59.95 34.61 -13.13
CA GLY A 127 -59.99 33.18 -13.49
C GLY A 127 -61.15 32.77 -14.41
N GLU A 128 -61.53 31.47 -14.36
CA GLU A 128 -62.65 30.82 -15.11
C GLU A 128 -62.42 30.60 -16.64
N ARG A 129 -62.97 29.60 -17.36
CA ARG A 129 -63.87 28.45 -17.05
C ARG A 129 -63.90 27.37 -18.17
N LEU A 130 -64.46 26.18 -17.85
CA LEU A 130 -65.20 25.21 -18.71
C LEU A 130 -64.51 24.20 -19.69
N ARG A 131 -64.76 22.90 -19.37
CA ARG A 131 -65.19 21.74 -20.23
C ARG A 131 -64.27 20.96 -21.18
N ASP A 132 -64.32 19.63 -20.96
CA ASP A 132 -64.33 18.45 -21.89
C ASP A 132 -63.10 18.27 -22.85
N ILE A 133 -62.59 17.06 -23.19
CA ILE A 133 -63.18 15.76 -23.55
C ILE A 133 -62.25 14.56 -23.18
N TYR A 134 -62.85 13.43 -22.76
CA TYR A 134 -62.40 12.00 -22.76
C TYR A 134 -60.93 11.52 -22.53
N HIS A 135 -60.76 10.82 -21.39
CA HIS A 135 -60.33 9.41 -21.20
C HIS A 135 -60.02 8.46 -22.40
N PRO A 136 -59.39 7.26 -22.21
CA PRO A 136 -58.95 6.55 -20.98
C PRO A 136 -57.46 6.05 -21.03
N HIS A 137 -56.88 5.16 -20.20
CA HIS A 137 -57.32 4.30 -19.07
C HIS A 137 -56.31 4.34 -17.89
N ARG A 138 -56.68 3.74 -16.74
CA ARG A 138 -55.95 3.85 -15.45
C ARG A 138 -56.32 2.67 -14.52
N LYS A 139 -55.39 2.24 -13.64
CA LYS A 139 -55.64 1.55 -12.33
C LYS A 139 -56.23 0.10 -12.41
N LYS A 140 -56.21 -0.78 -11.37
CA LYS A 140 -55.88 -0.65 -9.93
C LYS A 140 -55.59 -2.01 -9.20
N ILE A 141 -54.83 -1.93 -8.10
CA ILE A 141 -54.81 -2.73 -6.83
C ILE A 141 -56.18 -2.70 -6.05
N PRO A 142 -56.48 -3.44 -4.92
CA PRO A 142 -55.66 -4.29 -4.01
C PRO A 142 -56.32 -5.57 -3.33
N THR A 143 -55.50 -6.33 -2.54
CA THR A 143 -55.72 -7.09 -1.25
C THR A 143 -57.06 -7.67 -0.74
N PHE A 144 -57.10 -8.94 -0.27
CA PHE A 144 -57.13 -9.40 1.17
C PHE A 144 -57.44 -10.93 1.35
N ASP A 145 -57.20 -11.48 2.56
CA ASP A 145 -57.41 -12.88 3.04
C ASP A 145 -58.91 -13.24 3.35
N PHE A 146 -59.38 -14.44 3.76
CA PHE A 146 -58.85 -15.55 4.59
C PHE A 146 -59.58 -16.93 4.33
N VAL A 147 -58.85 -18.05 4.43
CA VAL A 147 -59.21 -19.48 4.73
C VAL A 147 -60.62 -20.09 4.42
N THR A 148 -60.67 -21.19 3.66
CA THR A 148 -61.24 -22.53 4.05
C THR A 148 -60.98 -23.63 2.99
N THR A 149 -61.09 -24.92 3.34
CA THR A 149 -60.93 -26.11 2.45
C THR A 149 -62.23 -26.93 2.39
N PRO A 150 -62.48 -27.79 1.37
CA PRO A 150 -62.14 -29.23 1.52
C PRO A 150 -61.95 -30.11 0.23
N THR A 151 -61.15 -31.19 0.35
CA THR A 151 -61.30 -32.53 -0.35
C THR A 151 -61.26 -32.66 -1.90
N ARG A 152 -60.92 -33.83 -2.53
CA ARG A 152 -60.07 -35.02 -2.21
C ARG A 152 -59.96 -35.97 -3.43
N GLY A 153 -58.79 -36.60 -3.63
CA GLY A 153 -58.62 -37.87 -4.40
C GLY A 153 -57.73 -37.80 -5.66
N THR A 154 -57.05 -38.87 -6.12
CA THR A 154 -56.71 -40.18 -5.53
C THR A 154 -55.76 -40.94 -6.48
N VAL A 155 -54.68 -41.57 -5.99
CA VAL A 155 -53.97 -42.76 -6.59
C VAL A 155 -53.29 -42.53 -7.97
N SER A 156 -52.03 -42.88 -8.25
CA SER A 156 -50.85 -43.45 -7.53
C SER A 156 -49.57 -43.21 -8.43
N GLU A 157 -48.36 -43.79 -8.35
CA GLU A 157 -47.76 -45.01 -7.75
C GLU A 157 -46.28 -44.84 -7.28
N TRP A 158 -45.89 -45.73 -6.36
CA TRP A 158 -44.59 -46.38 -6.05
C TRP A 158 -43.18 -45.71 -6.06
N LEU A 159 -42.49 -45.97 -4.93
CA LEU A 159 -41.04 -45.91 -4.61
C LEU A 159 -40.39 -44.50 -4.59
N ALA A 160 -40.25 -43.78 -3.46
CA ALA A 160 -39.52 -44.04 -2.18
C ALA A 160 -37.99 -43.70 -2.27
N LEU A 161 -37.31 -43.10 -1.27
CA LEU A 161 -37.52 -43.03 0.20
C LEU A 161 -37.26 -41.65 0.85
N LEU A 162 -37.85 -41.45 2.05
CA LEU A 162 -37.68 -40.40 3.08
C LEU A 162 -38.17 -41.02 4.44
N PRO A 163 -38.14 -40.36 5.63
CA PRO A 163 -37.05 -39.61 6.29
C PRO A 163 -36.96 -39.78 7.85
N HIS A 164 -35.96 -39.11 8.48
CA HIS A 164 -35.98 -38.36 9.77
C HIS A 164 -36.39 -38.92 11.17
N PHE A 165 -35.61 -38.44 12.18
CA PHE A 165 -35.89 -38.17 13.62
C PHE A 165 -36.14 -39.30 14.65
N TRP A 166 -35.43 -39.24 15.81
CA TRP A 166 -35.98 -38.82 17.13
C TRP A 166 -34.88 -38.68 18.22
N VAL A 167 -35.23 -38.22 19.43
CA VAL A 167 -34.32 -37.95 20.58
C VAL A 167 -34.71 -38.78 21.82
N VAL A 168 -33.74 -39.40 22.52
CA VAL A 168 -33.90 -40.00 23.86
C VAL A 168 -32.58 -39.91 24.67
N ARG A 169 -32.67 -39.64 25.99
CA ARG A 169 -31.63 -39.92 27.03
C ARG A 169 -32.05 -41.17 27.82
N ILE A 170 -31.11 -42.00 28.31
CA ILE A 170 -31.06 -42.56 29.68
C ILE A 170 -29.80 -43.44 29.94
N LEU A 171 -29.48 -43.59 31.24
CA LEU A 171 -28.45 -44.37 31.98
C LEU A 171 -27.89 -45.67 31.31
N ASP A 172 -26.64 -46.09 31.56
CA ASP A 172 -26.07 -46.70 32.80
C ASP A 172 -24.51 -46.82 32.71
N ILE A 173 -23.72 -47.36 33.65
CA ILE A 173 -23.54 -47.14 35.11
C ILE A 173 -22.18 -47.78 35.57
N LYS A 174 -21.39 -47.05 36.38
CA LYS A 174 -20.39 -47.50 37.41
C LYS A 174 -19.08 -48.31 37.10
N ILE A 175 -18.13 -48.07 38.02
CA ILE A 175 -17.01 -48.92 38.54
C ILE A 175 -15.84 -49.13 37.55
N SER A 176 -14.61 -48.61 37.73
CA SER A 176 -13.70 -48.47 38.90
C SER A 176 -12.90 -49.73 39.26
N LEU A 177 -11.57 -49.62 39.29
CA LEU A 177 -10.74 -50.15 40.38
C LEU A 177 -9.32 -49.54 40.35
N THR A 178 -8.64 -49.60 41.49
CA THR A 178 -7.36 -48.95 41.82
C THR A 178 -6.27 -49.97 42.12
N SER A 179 -5.01 -49.67 41.79
CA SER A 179 -3.81 -50.20 42.49
C SER A 179 -2.51 -49.62 41.92
N ASP A 180 -1.37 -49.61 42.63
CA ASP A 180 -1.08 -49.11 43.99
C ASP A 180 0.47 -49.10 44.20
N LEU A 181 0.95 -48.43 45.25
CA LEU A 181 2.21 -48.69 45.98
C LEU A 181 3.57 -48.86 45.24
N SER A 182 4.31 -47.74 45.15
CA SER A 182 5.62 -47.45 45.83
C SER A 182 6.87 -48.36 45.71
N ILE A 183 8.08 -47.75 45.69
CA ILE A 183 9.13 -47.85 46.75
C ILE A 183 10.43 -47.03 46.45
N VAL A 184 10.79 -46.17 47.42
CA VAL A 184 12.12 -45.72 47.93
C VAL A 184 13.39 -45.67 47.02
N SER A 185 13.80 -44.43 46.70
CA SER A 185 15.13 -43.77 46.93
C SER A 185 16.45 -44.59 47.04
N ARG A 186 17.53 -44.13 46.37
CA ARG A 186 18.69 -43.47 47.04
C ARG A 186 19.86 -42.94 46.18
N ASP A 187 20.48 -41.87 46.71
CA ASP A 187 21.91 -41.53 46.81
C ASP A 187 22.85 -41.16 45.62
N LEU A 188 23.35 -39.91 45.75
CA LEU A 188 24.75 -39.45 45.74
C LEU A 188 25.57 -39.17 44.46
N ALA A 189 26.16 -37.98 44.51
CA ALA A 189 27.16 -37.34 43.65
C ALA A 189 28.59 -37.92 43.75
N SER A 190 29.48 -37.52 42.81
CA SER A 190 30.70 -36.73 43.16
C SER A 190 31.64 -36.41 41.97
N GLU A 191 32.06 -35.14 41.88
CA GLU A 191 33.45 -34.66 41.68
C GLU A 191 34.39 -35.10 40.51
N SER A 192 34.56 -34.17 39.55
CA SER A 192 35.81 -33.36 39.36
C SER A 192 37.04 -33.82 38.53
N ILE A 193 37.91 -32.80 38.27
CA ILE A 193 39.35 -32.80 37.89
C ILE A 193 39.76 -32.91 36.40
N THR A 194 39.95 -31.71 35.83
CA THR A 194 41.10 -31.16 35.08
C THR A 194 42.29 -32.04 34.65
N VAL A 195 42.88 -31.73 33.47
CA VAL A 195 44.32 -31.35 33.27
C VAL A 195 44.57 -30.81 31.84
N GLN A 196 45.62 -30.00 31.64
CA GLN A 196 46.04 -29.35 30.39
C GLN A 196 47.17 -30.11 29.65
N SER A 197 47.39 -29.84 28.35
CA SER A 197 48.74 -29.58 27.78
C SER A 197 48.71 -29.12 26.31
N ASP A 198 49.17 -27.89 26.10
CA ASP A 198 50.23 -27.45 25.16
C ASP A 198 50.21 -27.76 23.64
N ALA A 199 50.08 -26.64 22.91
CA ALA A 199 50.67 -26.22 21.63
C ALA A 199 51.79 -27.04 20.95
N GLU A 200 51.87 -26.92 19.60
CA GLU A 200 53.01 -26.22 18.98
C GLU A 200 52.80 -25.69 17.53
N VAL A 201 53.74 -24.81 17.16
CA VAL A 201 53.92 -23.98 15.96
C VAL A 201 54.20 -24.76 14.65
N GLY A 202 53.90 -24.21 13.46
CA GLY A 202 54.53 -24.68 12.20
C GLY A 202 54.05 -24.05 10.88
N SER A 203 54.90 -23.27 10.20
CA SER A 203 54.64 -22.65 8.89
C SER A 203 55.19 -23.49 7.70
N GLY A 204 54.59 -23.41 6.50
CA GLY A 204 55.17 -24.04 5.29
C GLY A 204 54.37 -23.91 3.99
N ALA A 205 54.91 -23.17 3.01
CA ALA A 205 54.25 -22.72 1.78
C ALA A 205 54.08 -23.76 0.63
N LEU A 206 53.27 -23.37 -0.38
CA LEU A 206 53.31 -23.74 -1.82
C LEU A 206 53.04 -25.19 -2.27
N THR A 207 51.93 -25.40 -2.99
CA THR A 207 51.92 -25.76 -4.44
C THR A 207 50.49 -25.75 -5.03
N SER A 208 50.38 -25.68 -6.37
CA SER A 208 49.14 -25.81 -7.16
C SER A 208 49.49 -26.54 -8.47
N PRO A 209 48.56 -27.30 -9.09
CA PRO A 209 47.92 -26.75 -10.29
C PRO A 209 46.45 -27.17 -10.52
N CYS A 210 45.80 -26.49 -11.48
CA CYS A 210 44.43 -26.75 -11.94
C CYS A 210 44.28 -28.05 -12.76
N LEU A 211 43.05 -28.56 -12.90
CA LEU A 211 42.39 -28.54 -14.22
C LEU A 211 40.85 -28.70 -14.19
N LEU A 212 40.21 -27.94 -15.08
CA LEU A 212 38.87 -28.07 -15.69
C LEU A 212 37.99 -29.29 -15.39
N PHE A 213 36.69 -29.01 -15.20
CA PHE A 213 35.63 -29.83 -15.80
C PHE A 213 34.68 -28.98 -16.64
N ILE A 214 34.26 -29.51 -17.79
CA ILE A 214 33.35 -28.87 -18.75
C ILE A 214 31.99 -29.56 -18.67
N THR A 215 30.91 -28.79 -18.55
CA THR A 215 29.54 -29.29 -18.72
C THR A 215 28.83 -28.49 -19.82
N ALA A 216 28.85 -29.03 -21.04
CA ALA A 216 28.05 -28.52 -22.14
C ALA A 216 26.70 -29.22 -22.19
N VAL A 217 25.61 -28.45 -22.17
CA VAL A 217 24.25 -28.94 -22.44
C VAL A 217 23.97 -28.74 -23.94
N PRO A 218 23.64 -29.79 -24.72
CA PRO A 218 23.34 -29.64 -26.14
C PRO A 218 21.93 -29.09 -26.37
N GLN A 219 21.82 -28.07 -27.21
CA GLN A 219 20.54 -27.60 -27.74
C GLN A 219 19.96 -28.60 -28.75
N ILE A 220 18.64 -28.63 -28.88
CA ILE A 220 17.96 -29.05 -30.12
C ILE A 220 17.07 -27.90 -30.56
N CYS A 221 17.37 -27.36 -31.74
CA CYS A 221 16.54 -26.38 -32.45
C CYS A 221 15.84 -27.08 -33.62
N ALA A 222 14.60 -26.70 -33.97
CA ALA A 222 14.05 -26.92 -35.31
C ALA A 222 12.81 -26.04 -35.63
N HIS A 223 13.03 -25.05 -36.49
CA HIS A 223 12.18 -24.59 -37.60
C HIS A 223 10.69 -24.18 -37.44
N GLU A 224 10.42 -23.04 -38.08
CA GLU A 224 9.11 -22.57 -38.56
C GLU A 224 8.56 -23.48 -39.70
N TYR A 225 7.25 -23.39 -39.97
CA TYR A 225 6.78 -23.11 -41.34
C TYR A 225 5.36 -22.52 -41.33
N SER A 226 4.99 -21.82 -42.40
CA SER A 226 3.71 -21.10 -42.57
C SER A 226 2.73 -21.84 -43.50
N SER A 227 1.60 -21.17 -43.84
CA SER A 227 0.44 -21.67 -44.63
C SER A 227 -0.49 -22.66 -43.89
N GLY A 228 -1.77 -22.82 -44.28
CA GLY A 228 -2.54 -22.18 -45.35
C GLY A 228 -3.97 -22.75 -45.43
N ARG A 229 -4.92 -22.01 -46.02
CA ARG A 229 -6.34 -22.44 -46.16
C ARG A 229 -6.51 -23.67 -47.06
N ALA A 230 -7.40 -24.59 -46.66
CA ALA A 230 -8.28 -25.32 -47.58
C ALA A 230 -9.51 -25.88 -46.84
N ASN A 231 -10.72 -25.65 -47.37
CA ASN A 231 -11.97 -26.18 -46.80
C ASN A 231 -12.28 -27.60 -47.30
N GLY A 232 -12.97 -28.39 -46.48
CA GLY A 232 -13.85 -29.48 -46.93
C GLY A 232 -15.31 -29.02 -46.85
N ALA A 233 -16.17 -29.40 -47.79
CA ALA A 233 -17.49 -28.79 -47.97
C ALA A 233 -18.63 -29.82 -48.00
N GLN A 234 -19.85 -29.38 -47.70
CA GLN A 234 -21.07 -29.92 -48.32
C GLN A 234 -22.25 -28.94 -48.27
N GLN A 235 -22.73 -28.54 -49.46
CA GLN A 235 -24.14 -28.32 -49.87
C GLN A 235 -25.01 -27.26 -49.13
N CYS A 236 -25.84 -26.43 -49.79
CA CYS A 236 -26.35 -26.40 -51.18
C CYS A 236 -26.20 -25.02 -51.86
N GLU A 237 -26.24 -25.00 -53.21
CA GLU A 237 -26.48 -23.79 -54.03
C GLU A 237 -27.99 -23.61 -54.37
N PRO A 238 -28.39 -22.55 -55.12
CA PRO A 238 -28.43 -22.70 -56.60
C PRO A 238 -28.11 -21.45 -57.47
N LEU A 239 -27.28 -21.63 -58.52
CA LEU A 239 -27.36 -21.03 -59.88
C LEU A 239 -27.12 -19.48 -60.04
N ILE A 240 -26.64 -18.90 -61.17
CA ILE A 240 -26.18 -19.40 -62.50
C ILE A 240 -25.15 -18.43 -63.19
N TYR A 241 -24.24 -19.00 -64.01
CA TYR A 241 -23.54 -18.55 -65.26
C TYR A 241 -23.72 -17.10 -65.83
N SER A 242 -22.84 -16.45 -66.64
CA SER A 242 -21.46 -16.62 -67.23
C SER A 242 -21.19 -15.43 -68.22
N PRO A 243 -20.17 -15.32 -69.15
CA PRO A 243 -19.19 -16.30 -69.70
C PRO A 243 -17.71 -15.83 -69.90
N SER A 244 -16.88 -16.73 -70.48
CA SER A 244 -15.50 -16.52 -71.01
C SER A 244 -15.51 -16.25 -72.55
N PRO A 245 -14.42 -16.25 -73.38
CA PRO A 245 -13.22 -17.15 -73.47
C PRO A 245 -11.86 -16.36 -73.58
N VAL A 246 -10.64 -16.88 -73.88
CA VAL A 246 -10.09 -17.70 -75.01
C VAL A 246 -8.75 -18.39 -74.64
N ARG A 247 -8.31 -19.39 -75.44
CA ARG A 247 -7.07 -20.23 -75.37
C ARG A 247 -6.36 -20.24 -76.75
N PRO A 248 -5.12 -20.74 -76.98
CA PRO A 248 -4.30 -21.72 -76.22
C PRO A 248 -2.83 -21.22 -75.97
N ASN A 249 -1.74 -21.99 -75.72
CA ASN A 249 -1.45 -23.45 -75.61
C ASN A 249 -0.38 -23.67 -74.48
N ASP A 250 0.51 -24.67 -74.36
CA ASP A 250 0.92 -25.87 -75.15
C ASP A 250 1.43 -27.03 -74.22
N ARG A 251 2.10 -28.05 -74.77
CA ARG A 251 2.40 -29.34 -74.10
C ARG A 251 3.83 -29.49 -73.55
N ALA A 252 3.95 -29.61 -72.23
CA ALA A 252 5.12 -30.21 -71.57
C ALA A 252 4.81 -30.90 -70.21
N VAL A 253 3.57 -31.33 -69.97
CA VAL A 253 3.14 -31.90 -68.67
C VAL A 253 2.44 -33.24 -68.85
N GLY A 254 3.15 -34.33 -68.58
CA GLY A 254 2.61 -35.70 -68.74
C GLY A 254 3.23 -36.80 -67.86
N LEU A 255 4.42 -36.59 -67.27
CA LEU A 255 5.15 -37.60 -66.48
C LEU A 255 5.31 -37.26 -64.98
N VAL A 256 4.63 -36.20 -64.50
CA VAL A 256 4.75 -35.70 -63.11
C VAL A 256 3.53 -36.03 -62.25
N MET A 257 2.31 -36.08 -62.81
CA MET A 257 1.08 -36.26 -62.04
C MET A 257 0.95 -37.65 -61.39
N GLU A 258 1.38 -38.71 -62.07
CA GLU A 258 1.23 -40.09 -61.58
C GLU A 258 2.03 -40.33 -60.28
N LYS A 259 3.26 -39.77 -60.20
CA LYS A 259 4.07 -39.82 -58.97
C LYS A 259 3.56 -38.93 -57.83
N GLN A 260 2.75 -37.91 -58.09
CA GLN A 260 2.18 -37.08 -57.02
C GLN A 260 0.95 -37.71 -56.35
N MET A 261 0.12 -38.46 -57.09
CA MET A 261 -1.03 -39.15 -56.49
C MET A 261 -0.60 -40.23 -55.49
N GLU A 262 0.46 -40.98 -55.79
CA GLU A 262 0.98 -42.03 -54.90
C GLU A 262 1.57 -41.44 -53.59
N LEU A 263 2.20 -40.27 -53.67
CA LEU A 263 2.75 -39.57 -52.51
C LEU A 263 1.65 -38.99 -51.61
N GLY A 264 0.61 -38.41 -52.20
CA GLY A 264 -0.55 -37.86 -51.48
C GLY A 264 -1.31 -38.91 -50.67
N ALA A 265 -1.43 -40.14 -51.19
CA ALA A 265 -2.03 -41.26 -50.47
C ALA A 265 -1.22 -41.63 -49.20
N LYS A 266 0.11 -41.72 -49.33
CA LYS A 266 1.02 -42.12 -48.24
C LYS A 266 1.05 -41.08 -47.10
N VAL A 267 1.06 -39.79 -47.43
CA VAL A 267 0.98 -38.71 -46.42
C VAL A 267 -0.36 -38.73 -45.66
N LYS A 268 -1.48 -38.97 -46.35
CA LYS A 268 -2.81 -38.98 -45.74
C LYS A 268 -3.05 -40.16 -44.78
N ILE A 269 -2.33 -41.27 -44.98
CA ILE A 269 -2.30 -42.41 -44.05
C ILE A 269 -1.46 -42.07 -42.81
N MET A 270 -0.26 -41.50 -42.98
CA MET A 270 0.59 -41.12 -41.84
C MET A 270 -0.08 -40.11 -40.90
N PHE A 271 -0.80 -39.10 -41.43
CA PHE A 271 -1.54 -38.16 -40.57
C PHE A 271 -2.68 -38.82 -39.78
N ARG A 272 -3.37 -39.84 -40.34
CA ARG A 272 -4.36 -40.62 -39.59
C ARG A 272 -3.71 -41.46 -38.50
N MET A 273 -2.57 -42.10 -38.77
CA MET A 273 -1.84 -42.87 -37.76
C MET A 273 -1.29 -41.98 -36.64
N LYS A 274 -0.79 -40.78 -36.96
CA LYS A 274 -0.32 -39.81 -35.95
C LYS A 274 -1.46 -39.36 -35.02
N SER A 275 -2.58 -38.93 -35.59
CA SER A 275 -3.76 -38.52 -34.81
C SER A 275 -4.32 -39.65 -33.93
N TYR A 276 -4.33 -40.89 -34.44
CA TYR A 276 -4.76 -42.07 -33.66
C TYR A 276 -3.77 -42.43 -32.56
N ALA A 277 -2.46 -42.23 -32.76
CA ALA A 277 -1.45 -42.41 -31.73
C ALA A 277 -1.55 -41.33 -30.63
N GLU A 278 -1.72 -40.07 -31.01
CA GLU A 278 -1.88 -38.93 -30.09
C GLU A 278 -3.13 -39.09 -29.21
N GLN A 279 -4.28 -39.47 -29.79
CA GLN A 279 -5.51 -39.71 -29.01
C GLN A 279 -5.39 -40.88 -28.03
N ASN A 280 -4.73 -41.98 -28.42
CA ASN A 280 -4.50 -43.10 -27.50
C ASN A 280 -3.43 -42.77 -26.43
N MET A 281 -2.46 -41.92 -26.74
CA MET A 281 -1.44 -41.47 -25.77
C MET A 281 -2.04 -40.58 -24.68
N VAL A 282 -2.93 -39.64 -25.04
CA VAL A 282 -3.69 -38.83 -24.06
C VAL A 282 -4.53 -39.74 -23.17
N ARG A 283 -5.26 -40.70 -23.75
CA ARG A 283 -6.11 -41.63 -23.01
C ARG A 283 -5.33 -42.51 -22.02
N LEU A 284 -4.14 -42.99 -22.43
CA LEU A 284 -3.21 -43.72 -21.55
C LEU A 284 -2.70 -42.85 -20.40
N LEU A 285 -2.43 -41.57 -20.64
CA LEU A 285 -2.03 -40.62 -19.60
C LEU A 285 -3.18 -40.34 -18.62
N GLU A 286 -4.41 -40.14 -19.11
CA GLU A 286 -5.61 -39.97 -18.29
C GLU A 286 -5.88 -41.20 -17.40
N GLU A 287 -5.76 -42.42 -17.95
CA GLU A 287 -5.93 -43.67 -17.19
C GLU A 287 -4.81 -43.86 -16.14
N VAL A 288 -3.55 -43.51 -16.45
CA VAL A 288 -2.43 -43.58 -15.49
C VAL A 288 -2.55 -42.54 -14.38
N PHE A 289 -2.97 -41.31 -14.68
CA PHE A 289 -3.22 -40.28 -13.67
C PHE A 289 -4.44 -40.63 -12.81
N SER A 290 -5.56 -41.08 -13.40
CA SER A 290 -6.73 -41.54 -12.64
C SER A 290 -6.40 -42.73 -11.72
N SER A 291 -5.60 -43.69 -12.18
CA SER A 291 -5.16 -44.83 -11.37
C SER A 291 -4.27 -44.39 -10.20
N SER A 292 -3.37 -43.43 -10.42
CA SER A 292 -2.48 -42.89 -9.39
C SER A 292 -3.23 -42.07 -8.33
N ILE A 293 -4.22 -41.28 -8.76
CA ILE A 293 -5.12 -40.54 -7.87
C ILE A 293 -6.00 -41.52 -7.08
N ALA A 294 -6.54 -42.56 -7.71
CA ALA A 294 -7.35 -43.58 -7.04
C ALA A 294 -6.58 -44.34 -5.94
N LEU A 295 -5.35 -44.81 -6.22
CA LEU A 295 -4.51 -45.46 -5.20
C LEU A 295 -4.17 -44.52 -4.03
N THR A 296 -4.05 -43.22 -4.28
CA THR A 296 -3.74 -42.22 -3.25
C THR A 296 -4.97 -41.85 -2.44
N ALA A 297 -6.15 -41.77 -3.06
CA ALA A 297 -7.43 -41.45 -2.40
C ALA A 297 -7.95 -42.59 -1.53
N VAL A 298 -7.90 -43.84 -2.02
CA VAL A 298 -8.32 -45.03 -1.24
C VAL A 298 -7.47 -45.22 0.02
N ARG A 299 -6.24 -44.70 0.04
CA ARG A 299 -5.32 -44.76 1.19
C ARG A 299 -5.47 -43.60 2.18
N ARG A 300 -6.42 -42.68 1.96
CA ARG A 300 -6.58 -41.44 2.76
C ARG A 300 -7.97 -41.23 3.35
N ASN A 301 -8.88 -42.20 3.24
CA ASN A 301 -10.29 -42.03 3.59
C ASN A 301 -10.85 -43.10 4.57
N MET A 302 -10.13 -43.33 5.67
CA MET A 302 -10.69 -43.83 6.93
C MET A 302 -9.97 -43.14 8.11
N GLY A 303 -10.74 -42.67 9.09
CA GLY A 303 -10.26 -41.91 10.24
C GLY A 303 -10.65 -40.43 10.18
N LYS A 304 -11.59 -40.02 11.04
CA LYS A 304 -11.90 -38.61 11.30
C LYS A 304 -11.33 -38.25 12.67
N SER A 305 -10.66 -37.09 12.74
CA SER A 305 -10.47 -36.23 13.92
C SER A 305 -10.40 -36.89 15.31
N GLU A 306 -9.20 -36.95 15.88
CA GLU A 306 -9.00 -36.60 17.29
C GLU A 306 -7.61 -35.92 17.46
N SER A 307 -7.25 -35.52 18.68
CA SER A 307 -6.46 -34.31 18.93
C SER A 307 -4.98 -34.48 19.29
N GLN A 308 -4.31 -33.32 19.34
CA GLN A 308 -3.13 -32.97 20.16
C GLN A 308 -1.72 -33.40 19.74
N MET A 309 -0.78 -32.59 20.25
CA MET A 309 0.66 -32.83 20.30
C MET A 309 0.96 -34.17 21.01
N ASP A 310 2.09 -34.81 20.67
CA ASP A 310 3.21 -34.85 21.63
C ASP A 310 4.57 -35.27 21.02
N ILE A 311 5.63 -35.00 21.79
CA ILE A 311 6.94 -35.68 21.87
C ILE A 311 7.93 -35.64 20.69
N MET A 312 9.14 -35.16 21.04
CA MET A 312 10.40 -35.23 20.30
C MET A 312 11.08 -36.61 20.30
N GLU A 313 12.01 -36.79 19.36
CA GLU A 313 13.24 -37.60 19.49
C GLU A 313 13.14 -39.14 19.67
N LYS A 314 13.53 -39.90 18.63
CA LYS A 314 14.74 -40.78 18.72
C LYS A 314 15.30 -41.31 17.41
N SER A 315 16.62 -41.19 17.28
CA SER A 315 17.42 -41.76 16.19
C SER A 315 17.69 -43.26 16.42
N SER A 316 17.54 -44.08 15.37
CA SER A 316 18.08 -45.44 15.33
C SER A 316 18.48 -45.85 13.91
N LYS A 317 19.48 -46.73 13.80
CA LYS A 317 20.17 -47.03 12.52
C LYS A 317 19.39 -48.06 11.66
N PRO A 318 19.40 -47.93 10.31
CA PRO A 318 18.60 -48.79 9.44
C PRO A 318 19.19 -50.21 9.29
N GLY A 319 18.32 -51.22 9.45
CA GLY A 319 18.64 -52.61 9.13
C GLY A 319 18.62 -52.89 7.61
N LYS A 320 19.50 -53.78 7.13
CA LYS A 320 19.59 -54.13 5.70
C LYS A 320 18.34 -54.88 5.21
N ARG A 321 17.50 -54.21 4.41
CA ARG A 321 16.37 -54.83 3.69
C ARG A 321 16.89 -55.72 2.56
N ARG A 322 16.38 -56.94 2.45
CA ARG A 322 16.78 -57.93 1.43
C ARG A 322 15.74 -57.93 0.30
N TRP A 323 16.17 -57.54 -0.90
CA TRP A 323 15.31 -57.41 -2.08
C TRP A 323 14.72 -58.75 -2.54
N THR A 324 13.50 -58.71 -3.05
CA THR A 324 12.79 -59.86 -3.61
C THR A 324 13.13 -60.08 -5.09
N VAL A 325 12.91 -61.30 -5.59
CA VAL A 325 13.17 -61.65 -7.00
C VAL A 325 12.32 -60.81 -7.97
N ALA A 326 11.11 -60.41 -7.57
CA ALA A 326 10.25 -59.55 -8.36
C ALA A 326 10.83 -58.13 -8.53
N GLU A 327 11.32 -57.52 -7.44
CA GLU A 327 11.95 -56.20 -7.49
C GLU A 327 13.24 -56.23 -8.32
N ILE A 328 14.09 -57.25 -8.14
CA ILE A 328 15.31 -57.45 -8.94
C ILE A 328 14.96 -57.58 -10.43
N SER A 329 13.93 -58.35 -10.77
CA SER A 329 13.46 -58.53 -12.15
C SER A 329 12.97 -57.21 -12.76
N LEU A 330 12.26 -56.38 -11.98
CA LEU A 330 11.78 -55.08 -12.41
C LEU A 330 12.93 -54.08 -12.63
N SER A 331 13.92 -54.07 -11.74
CA SER A 331 15.14 -53.25 -11.91
C SER A 331 15.94 -53.66 -13.15
N VAL A 332 16.08 -54.96 -13.43
CA VAL A 332 16.73 -55.46 -14.65
C VAL A 332 15.94 -55.05 -15.90
N LEU A 333 14.61 -55.13 -15.87
CA LEU A 333 13.76 -54.71 -16.99
C LEU A 333 13.92 -53.21 -17.29
N LEU A 334 13.90 -52.35 -16.27
CA LEU A 334 14.13 -50.90 -16.40
C LEU A 334 15.53 -50.58 -16.95
N LEU A 335 16.55 -51.33 -16.52
CA LEU A 335 17.92 -51.16 -17.00
C LEU A 335 18.06 -51.58 -18.48
N LEU A 336 17.39 -52.66 -18.90
CA LEU A 336 17.36 -53.08 -20.31
C LEU A 336 16.61 -52.06 -21.20
N VAL A 337 15.47 -51.53 -20.74
CA VAL A 337 14.70 -50.51 -21.47
C VAL A 337 15.49 -49.20 -21.62
N SER A 338 16.19 -48.76 -20.56
CA SER A 338 17.03 -47.56 -20.63
C SER A 338 18.27 -47.75 -21.51
N CYS A 339 18.90 -48.93 -21.52
CA CYS A 339 19.94 -49.28 -22.50
C CYS A 339 19.42 -49.28 -23.94
N ALA A 340 18.21 -49.78 -24.20
CA ALA A 340 17.60 -49.77 -25.54
C ALA A 340 17.30 -48.34 -26.03
N LEU A 341 16.80 -47.46 -25.14
CA LEU A 341 16.59 -46.04 -25.43
C LEU A 341 17.92 -45.32 -25.73
N ALA A 342 18.97 -45.57 -24.95
CA ALA A 342 20.31 -45.02 -25.23
C ALA A 342 20.85 -45.48 -26.59
N GLY A 343 20.69 -46.76 -26.94
CA GLY A 343 21.05 -47.30 -28.25
C GLY A 343 20.29 -46.62 -29.41
N LEU A 344 18.99 -46.36 -29.24
CA LEU A 344 18.18 -45.62 -30.22
C LEU A 344 18.65 -44.17 -30.40
N VAL A 345 19.03 -43.48 -29.32
CA VAL A 345 19.59 -42.11 -29.40
C VAL A 345 20.94 -42.09 -30.12
N VAL A 346 21.81 -43.08 -29.88
CA VAL A 346 23.09 -43.22 -30.60
C VAL A 346 22.87 -43.50 -32.09
N LEU A 347 21.94 -44.39 -32.44
CA LEU A 347 21.56 -44.66 -33.84
C LEU A 347 20.96 -43.41 -34.52
N TYR A 348 20.07 -42.69 -33.85
CA TYR A 348 19.46 -41.47 -34.38
C TYR A 348 20.51 -40.38 -34.65
N THR A 349 21.41 -40.14 -33.68
CA THR A 349 22.49 -39.16 -33.83
C THR A 349 23.53 -39.56 -34.88
N SER A 350 23.80 -40.85 -35.10
CA SER A 350 24.66 -41.28 -36.22
C SER A 350 24.03 -41.02 -37.59
N VAL A 351 22.73 -41.29 -37.75
CA VAL A 351 22.02 -41.08 -39.03
C VAL A 351 21.89 -39.58 -39.36
N VAL A 352 21.60 -38.73 -38.38
CA VAL A 352 21.57 -37.26 -38.56
C VAL A 352 22.95 -36.73 -38.97
N LYS A 353 24.03 -37.26 -38.38
CA LYS A 353 25.41 -36.86 -38.70
C LYS A 353 25.83 -37.25 -40.12
N GLU A 354 25.29 -38.34 -40.66
CA GLU A 354 25.56 -38.77 -42.04
C GLU A 354 24.83 -37.92 -43.09
N GLN A 355 23.62 -37.41 -42.80
CA GLN A 355 22.92 -36.47 -43.68
C GLN A 355 23.59 -35.08 -43.77
N SER A 356 24.25 -34.63 -42.70
CA SER A 356 24.89 -33.29 -42.64
C SER A 356 26.03 -33.10 -43.65
N ASN A 357 26.54 -34.16 -44.28
CA ASN A 357 27.81 -34.13 -45.00
C ASN A 357 27.67 -34.12 -46.54
N ARG A 358 26.48 -33.79 -47.09
CA ARG A 358 26.18 -34.01 -48.52
C ARG A 358 25.39 -32.92 -49.27
N SER A 359 25.66 -31.63 -49.00
CA SER A 359 25.09 -30.54 -49.81
C SER A 359 25.95 -29.27 -49.89
N SER A 360 27.16 -29.38 -50.47
CA SER A 360 27.98 -28.22 -50.85
C SER A 360 27.61 -27.71 -52.26
N VAL A 361 26.71 -26.73 -52.36
CA VAL A 361 26.35 -26.07 -53.63
C VAL A 361 26.46 -24.55 -53.48
N SER A 362 27.20 -23.92 -54.40
CA SER A 362 27.44 -22.47 -54.41
C SER A 362 26.18 -21.65 -54.67
N ARG A 363 26.05 -20.50 -54.00
CA ARG A 363 25.18 -19.39 -54.39
C ARG A 363 25.84 -18.05 -54.11
N SER A 364 25.69 -17.11 -55.04
CA SER A 364 26.27 -15.77 -55.01
C SER A 364 25.55 -14.84 -54.03
N SER A 365 26.26 -13.82 -53.54
CA SER A 365 25.70 -12.80 -52.65
C SER A 365 24.73 -11.85 -53.36
N THR A 366 23.52 -11.70 -52.80
CA THR A 366 22.66 -10.52 -53.00
C THR A 366 22.70 -9.65 -51.74
N ARG A 367 22.64 -8.33 -51.90
CA ARG A 367 22.92 -7.37 -50.80
C ARG A 367 21.90 -7.40 -49.66
N GLU A 368 20.68 -7.84 -49.91
CA GLU A 368 19.60 -7.87 -48.89
C GLU A 368 19.92 -8.83 -47.73
N GLY A 369 20.58 -9.96 -48.01
CA GLY A 369 20.98 -10.93 -46.98
C GLY A 369 22.06 -10.45 -46.01
N GLN A 370 22.60 -9.24 -46.22
CA GLN A 370 23.63 -8.65 -45.37
C GLN A 370 23.04 -7.70 -44.30
N LEU A 371 21.86 -7.11 -44.55
CA LEU A 371 21.16 -6.24 -43.59
C LEU A 371 20.45 -7.05 -42.49
N PHE A 372 19.93 -8.23 -42.83
CA PHE A 372 19.29 -9.13 -41.85
C PHE A 372 20.30 -9.87 -40.95
N ARG A 373 21.58 -9.93 -41.35
CA ARG A 373 22.63 -10.65 -40.61
C ARG A 373 23.37 -9.79 -39.59
N SER A 374 23.22 -8.47 -39.63
CA SER A 374 23.79 -7.55 -38.63
C SER A 374 23.00 -7.54 -37.32
N ASN A 375 21.67 -7.60 -37.35
CA ASN A 375 20.84 -7.51 -36.12
C ASN A 375 20.98 -8.72 -35.18
N LEU A 376 21.33 -9.91 -35.69
CA LEU A 376 21.56 -11.10 -34.85
C LEU A 376 22.79 -11.01 -33.95
N ASN A 377 23.66 -10.01 -34.14
CA ASN A 377 24.85 -9.79 -33.30
C ASN A 377 24.63 -8.77 -32.17
N ASN A 378 23.49 -8.06 -32.12
CA ASN A 378 23.22 -7.02 -31.11
C ASN A 378 22.00 -7.38 -30.24
N VAL A 379 22.01 -8.58 -29.65
CA VAL A 379 20.95 -9.07 -28.75
C VAL A 379 21.57 -9.48 -27.42
N CYS A 380 21.07 -8.94 -26.30
CA CYS A 380 21.57 -9.29 -24.98
C CYS A 380 21.16 -10.73 -24.60
N THR A 381 22.14 -11.57 -24.26
CA THR A 381 21.92 -13.00 -23.93
C THR A 381 22.33 -13.37 -22.50
N THR A 382 22.52 -12.38 -21.61
CA THR A 382 22.76 -12.62 -20.18
C THR A 382 21.50 -13.16 -19.50
N ALA A 383 21.69 -13.78 -18.32
CA ALA A 383 20.57 -14.34 -17.54
C ALA A 383 19.53 -13.28 -17.17
N ASP A 384 19.96 -12.09 -16.76
CA ASP A 384 19.09 -10.95 -16.44
C ASP A 384 18.31 -10.46 -17.65
N CYS A 385 18.95 -10.33 -18.82
CA CYS A 385 18.30 -9.95 -20.07
C CYS A 385 17.23 -10.96 -20.50
N VAL A 386 17.54 -12.26 -20.44
CA VAL A 386 16.58 -13.34 -20.76
C VAL A 386 15.43 -13.35 -19.75
N THR A 387 15.70 -13.15 -18.46
CA THR A 387 14.69 -13.12 -17.39
C THR A 387 13.76 -11.91 -17.53
N ALA A 388 14.32 -10.73 -17.79
CA ALA A 388 13.54 -9.51 -18.04
C ALA A 388 12.67 -9.65 -19.30
N ALA A 389 13.23 -10.13 -20.41
CA ALA A 389 12.48 -10.35 -21.65
C ALA A 389 11.34 -11.38 -21.46
N ALA A 390 11.60 -12.49 -20.77
CA ALA A 390 10.57 -13.48 -20.46
C ALA A 390 9.43 -12.88 -19.62
N ARG A 391 9.75 -12.09 -18.59
CA ARG A 391 8.76 -11.38 -17.76
C ARG A 391 7.93 -10.39 -18.59
N LEU A 392 8.59 -9.58 -19.42
CA LEU A 392 7.95 -8.61 -20.32
C LEU A 392 6.98 -9.30 -21.29
N LEU A 393 7.44 -10.34 -21.98
CA LEU A 393 6.67 -11.13 -22.96
C LEU A 393 5.51 -11.90 -22.34
N GLN A 394 5.66 -12.38 -21.11
CA GLN A 394 4.58 -13.06 -20.40
C GLN A 394 3.49 -12.08 -19.96
N ASN A 395 3.85 -10.92 -19.43
CA ASN A 395 2.87 -10.00 -18.85
C ASN A 395 2.02 -9.28 -19.91
N MET A 396 2.56 -9.05 -21.11
CA MET A 396 1.87 -8.35 -22.19
C MET A 396 0.80 -9.19 -22.91
N ASP A 397 -0.22 -8.53 -23.44
CA ASP A 397 -1.23 -9.08 -24.35
C ASP A 397 -1.06 -8.46 -25.75
N LYS A 398 -0.49 -9.24 -26.68
CA LYS A 398 -0.24 -8.80 -28.07
C LYS A 398 -1.49 -8.80 -28.96
N SER A 399 -2.67 -9.17 -28.45
CA SER A 399 -3.93 -9.10 -29.21
C SER A 399 -4.56 -7.70 -29.18
N VAL A 400 -4.28 -6.92 -28.12
CA VAL A 400 -4.70 -5.53 -27.98
C VAL A 400 -3.64 -4.59 -28.59
N LYS A 401 -4.07 -3.44 -29.12
CA LYS A 401 -3.12 -2.44 -29.64
C LYS A 401 -2.65 -1.51 -28.52
N PRO A 402 -1.35 -1.14 -28.48
CA PRO A 402 -0.82 -0.22 -27.47
C PRO A 402 -1.53 1.14 -27.47
N CYS A 403 -2.04 1.60 -28.62
CA CYS A 403 -2.74 2.88 -28.74
C CYS A 403 -4.24 2.86 -28.41
N ASP A 404 -4.82 1.66 -28.21
CA ASP A 404 -6.25 1.47 -27.91
C ASP A 404 -6.47 1.34 -26.38
N ASN A 405 -5.65 0.54 -25.68
CA ASN A 405 -5.49 0.55 -24.22
C ASN A 405 -4.09 0.01 -23.88
N PHE A 406 -3.18 0.88 -23.41
CA PHE A 406 -1.82 0.47 -23.12
C PHE A 406 -1.68 -0.39 -21.84
N TYR A 407 -2.59 -0.24 -20.87
CA TYR A 407 -2.59 -1.06 -19.66
C TYR A 407 -2.91 -2.53 -19.98
N GLN A 408 -3.99 -2.77 -20.73
CA GLN A 408 -4.32 -4.11 -21.21
C GLN A 408 -3.22 -4.66 -22.14
N TYR A 409 -2.62 -3.84 -23.01
CA TYR A 409 -1.46 -4.28 -23.81
C TYR A 409 -0.26 -4.70 -22.95
N ALA A 410 0.08 -3.94 -21.91
CA ALA A 410 1.25 -4.20 -21.07
C ALA A 410 1.05 -5.30 -20.02
N CYS A 411 -0.18 -5.47 -19.53
CA CYS A 411 -0.54 -6.31 -18.38
C CYS A 411 -1.61 -7.36 -18.65
N GLY A 412 -2.22 -7.44 -19.84
CA GLY A 412 -3.33 -8.35 -20.11
C GLY A 412 -3.00 -9.83 -19.89
N GLY A 413 -1.80 -10.26 -20.29
CA GLY A 413 -1.30 -11.61 -20.00
C GLY A 413 -0.99 -11.83 -18.51
N TRP A 414 -0.60 -10.79 -17.77
CA TRP A 414 -0.49 -10.85 -16.31
C TRP A 414 -1.87 -11.05 -15.68
N LEU A 415 -2.88 -10.26 -16.10
CA LEU A 415 -4.25 -10.31 -15.60
C LEU A 415 -4.95 -11.65 -15.89
N GLU A 416 -4.69 -12.27 -17.04
CA GLU A 416 -5.22 -13.60 -17.38
C GLU A 416 -4.68 -14.71 -16.45
N ARG A 417 -3.43 -14.61 -16.01
CA ARG A 417 -2.77 -15.65 -15.20
C ARG A 417 -2.88 -15.46 -13.68
N HIS A 418 -3.09 -14.24 -13.20
CA HIS A 418 -3.07 -13.94 -11.76
C HIS A 418 -4.49 -13.77 -11.20
N VAL A 419 -4.98 -14.82 -10.55
CA VAL A 419 -6.18 -14.74 -9.70
C VAL A 419 -5.79 -14.08 -8.37
N ILE A 420 -6.58 -13.10 -7.91
CA ILE A 420 -6.39 -12.46 -6.60
C ILE A 420 -6.53 -13.53 -5.51
N PRO A 421 -5.53 -13.74 -4.62
CA PRO A 421 -5.64 -14.72 -3.54
C PRO A 421 -6.83 -14.44 -2.61
N GLU A 422 -7.40 -15.48 -2.00
CA GLU A 422 -8.60 -15.36 -1.14
C GLU A 422 -8.38 -14.60 0.17
N THR A 423 -7.11 -14.33 0.52
CA THR A 423 -6.70 -13.48 1.65
C THR A 423 -6.46 -12.02 1.23
N SER A 424 -6.36 -11.72 -0.07
CA SER A 424 -5.91 -10.42 -0.59
C SER A 424 -7.05 -9.61 -1.22
N SER A 425 -7.15 -8.33 -0.84
CA SER A 425 -8.13 -7.36 -1.36
C SER A 425 -7.76 -6.84 -2.77
N ARG A 426 -6.45 -6.80 -3.04
CA ARG A 426 -5.78 -6.48 -4.29
C ARG A 426 -4.63 -7.47 -4.47
N HIS A 427 -4.26 -7.76 -5.71
CA HIS A 427 -3.01 -8.45 -6.02
C HIS A 427 -2.33 -7.72 -7.17
N SER A 428 -1.04 -7.43 -7.06
CA SER A 428 -0.27 -6.64 -8.01
C SER A 428 1.22 -6.96 -7.92
N VAL A 429 2.03 -6.38 -8.81
CA VAL A 429 3.50 -6.45 -8.72
C VAL A 429 4.03 -5.98 -7.36
N PHE A 430 3.51 -4.89 -6.80
CA PHE A 430 3.88 -4.43 -5.45
C PHE A 430 3.54 -5.47 -4.38
N ASP A 431 2.34 -6.08 -4.48
CA ASP A 431 1.87 -7.04 -3.49
C ASP A 431 2.64 -8.37 -3.58
N ILE A 432 2.99 -8.83 -4.79
CA ILE A 432 3.88 -9.99 -5.02
C ILE A 432 5.29 -9.77 -4.42
N LEU A 433 5.81 -8.55 -4.45
CA LEU A 433 7.11 -8.21 -3.85
C LEU A 433 7.02 -8.12 -2.32
N ARG A 434 5.91 -7.64 -1.77
CA ARG A 434 5.63 -7.69 -0.32
C ARG A 434 5.51 -9.13 0.16
N ASP A 435 4.76 -9.98 -0.56
CA ASP A 435 4.62 -11.41 -0.29
C ASP A 435 5.98 -12.14 -0.22
N LYS A 436 6.94 -11.76 -1.07
CA LYS A 436 8.32 -12.28 -1.09
C LYS A 436 9.19 -11.71 0.02
N LEU A 437 9.13 -10.40 0.26
CA LEU A 437 9.85 -9.74 1.35
C LEU A 437 9.47 -10.37 2.69
N GLU A 438 8.17 -10.61 2.92
CA GLU A 438 7.68 -11.30 4.11
C GLU A 438 8.24 -12.72 4.27
N ILE A 439 8.46 -13.47 3.18
CA ILE A 439 9.09 -14.81 3.24
C ILE A 439 10.56 -14.70 3.68
N VAL A 440 11.29 -13.68 3.22
CA VAL A 440 12.65 -13.41 3.71
C VAL A 440 12.62 -13.04 5.19
N LEU A 441 11.72 -12.13 5.59
CA LEU A 441 11.57 -11.71 6.98
C LEU A 441 11.25 -12.88 7.92
N LYS A 442 10.36 -13.80 7.49
CA LYS A 442 10.07 -15.05 8.22
C LYS A 442 11.35 -15.85 8.47
N GLY A 443 12.14 -16.13 7.43
CA GLY A 443 13.37 -16.91 7.54
C GLY A 443 14.41 -16.28 8.48
N VAL A 444 14.64 -14.98 8.39
CA VAL A 444 15.63 -14.29 9.25
C VAL A 444 15.15 -14.06 10.69
N LEU A 445 13.83 -14.09 10.95
CA LEU A 445 13.25 -14.08 12.30
C LEU A 445 13.26 -15.48 12.94
N GLU A 446 13.01 -16.54 12.18
CA GLU A 446 13.04 -17.94 12.66
C GLU A 446 14.46 -18.50 12.86
N THR A 447 15.47 -17.94 12.18
CA THR A 447 16.84 -18.45 12.27
C THR A 447 17.50 -18.01 13.59
N GLU A 448 17.79 -18.95 14.50
CA GLU A 448 18.56 -18.68 15.71
C GLU A 448 20.01 -18.24 15.39
N ASN A 449 20.53 -17.28 16.17
CA ASN A 449 21.92 -16.82 16.05
C ASN A 449 22.42 -16.25 17.39
N GLU A 450 23.40 -16.91 18.02
CA GLU A 450 24.01 -16.46 19.28
C GLU A 450 24.69 -15.07 19.18
N GLN A 451 25.05 -14.64 17.96
CA GLN A 451 25.67 -13.33 17.71
C GLN A 451 24.65 -12.18 17.52
N ASP A 452 23.36 -12.44 17.72
CA ASP A 452 22.33 -11.41 17.63
C ASP A 452 22.41 -10.41 18.78
N ARG A 453 22.51 -9.12 18.39
CA ARG A 453 22.41 -7.97 19.29
C ARG A 453 21.00 -7.81 19.87
N ASP A 454 20.88 -7.01 20.92
CA ASP A 454 19.68 -6.95 21.76
C ASP A 454 18.41 -6.57 21.00
N ALA A 455 18.49 -5.59 20.10
CA ALA A 455 17.38 -5.20 19.23
C ALA A 455 16.88 -6.34 18.33
N ILE A 456 17.78 -7.21 17.87
CA ILE A 456 17.43 -8.34 16.99
C ILE A 456 16.80 -9.47 17.81
N ARG A 457 17.35 -9.77 18.99
CA ARG A 457 16.75 -10.76 19.90
C ARG A 457 15.33 -10.35 20.29
N LYS A 458 15.11 -9.07 20.64
CA LYS A 458 13.77 -8.53 20.94
C LYS A 458 12.79 -8.68 19.78
N ALA A 459 13.22 -8.47 18.53
CA ALA A 459 12.38 -8.72 17.36
C ALA A 459 11.99 -10.20 17.22
N LYS A 460 12.92 -11.12 17.53
CA LYS A 460 12.67 -12.58 17.51
C LYS A 460 11.80 -13.07 18.66
N THR A 461 11.96 -12.52 19.87
CA THR A 461 11.07 -12.73 21.02
C THR A 461 9.65 -12.25 20.70
N LEU A 462 9.51 -11.06 20.11
CA LEU A 462 8.20 -10.51 19.70
C LEU A 462 7.54 -11.40 18.64
N TYR A 463 8.30 -11.83 17.63
CA TYR A 463 7.84 -12.79 16.61
C TYR A 463 7.39 -14.12 17.23
N SER A 464 8.20 -14.70 18.11
CA SER A 464 7.93 -15.99 18.76
C SER A 464 6.70 -15.93 19.66
N SER A 465 6.51 -14.83 20.40
CA SER A 465 5.29 -14.59 21.19
C SER A 465 4.02 -14.57 20.32
N CYS A 466 4.11 -13.94 19.15
CA CYS A 466 3.00 -13.89 18.19
C CYS A 466 2.72 -15.26 17.59
N MET A 467 3.76 -16.03 17.25
CA MET A 467 3.64 -17.37 16.66
C MET A 467 3.07 -18.43 17.62
N ASN A 468 2.98 -18.16 18.92
CA ASN A 468 2.42 -19.09 19.91
C ASN A 468 0.88 -19.07 19.94
N GLU A 469 0.26 -19.48 18.82
CA GLU A 469 -1.20 -19.57 18.67
C GLU A 469 -1.86 -20.34 19.83
N SER A 470 -1.25 -21.42 20.30
CA SER A 470 -1.80 -22.25 21.38
C SER A 470 -1.95 -21.50 22.71
N LEU A 471 -1.01 -20.61 23.05
CA LEU A 471 -1.09 -19.79 24.26
C LEU A 471 -2.05 -18.60 24.08
N ILE A 472 -2.22 -18.09 22.86
CA ILE A 472 -3.21 -17.06 22.54
C ILE A 472 -4.63 -17.63 22.64
N GLU A 473 -4.87 -18.84 22.12
CA GLU A 473 -6.13 -19.58 22.34
C GLU A 473 -6.37 -19.91 23.82
N GLN A 474 -5.32 -20.20 24.61
CA GLN A 474 -5.44 -20.49 26.04
C GLN A 474 -5.74 -19.25 26.90
N ARG A 475 -5.17 -18.09 26.56
CA ARG A 475 -5.44 -16.80 27.25
C ARG A 475 -6.80 -16.22 26.83
N ASP A 476 -7.21 -16.49 25.60
CA ASP A 476 -8.52 -16.17 25.04
C ASP A 476 -8.89 -14.68 25.23
N SER A 477 -9.90 -14.37 26.04
CA SER A 477 -10.35 -13.00 26.29
C SER A 477 -9.78 -12.32 27.53
N GLN A 478 -9.10 -13.04 28.44
CA GLN A 478 -8.54 -12.48 29.67
C GLN A 478 -7.75 -11.16 29.49
N PRO A 479 -6.81 -11.04 28.53
CA PRO A 479 -6.07 -9.79 28.36
C PRO A 479 -6.94 -8.64 27.82
N LEU A 480 -8.04 -8.93 27.10
CA LEU A 480 -9.03 -7.93 26.69
C LEU A 480 -9.85 -7.44 27.88
N LEU A 481 -10.27 -8.33 28.79
CA LEU A 481 -11.05 -7.94 29.98
C LEU A 481 -10.22 -7.00 30.89
N THR A 482 -8.96 -7.37 31.13
CA THR A 482 -8.00 -6.54 31.89
C THR A 482 -7.75 -5.18 31.22
N LEU A 483 -7.66 -5.13 29.89
CA LEU A 483 -7.52 -3.88 29.14
C LEU A 483 -8.76 -2.99 29.29
N ILE A 484 -9.96 -3.56 29.17
CA ILE A 484 -11.25 -2.86 29.34
C ILE A 484 -11.37 -2.26 30.74
N GLU A 485 -11.04 -3.02 31.78
CA GLU A 485 -11.02 -2.53 33.18
C GLU A 485 -10.06 -1.35 33.36
N SER A 486 -8.92 -1.35 32.65
CA SER A 486 -7.91 -0.29 32.76
C SER A 486 -8.32 1.08 32.17
N ILE A 487 -9.43 1.16 31.43
CA ILE A 487 -9.95 2.39 30.80
C ILE A 487 -11.31 2.85 31.35
N GLY A 488 -11.71 2.37 32.53
CA GLY A 488 -13.02 2.70 33.12
C GLY A 488 -14.17 1.82 32.64
N ASP A 489 -13.85 0.59 32.22
CA ASP A 489 -14.77 -0.47 31.82
C ASP A 489 -15.63 -0.17 30.55
N TRP A 490 -16.22 -1.21 29.96
CA TRP A 490 -17.06 -1.11 28.75
C TRP A 490 -18.54 -1.27 29.12
N PRO A 491 -19.35 -0.19 29.18
CA PRO A 491 -20.68 -0.23 29.79
C PRO A 491 -21.62 -1.32 29.25
N VAL A 492 -21.63 -1.59 27.95
CA VAL A 492 -22.45 -2.67 27.35
C VAL A 492 -22.04 -4.05 27.87
N ALA A 493 -20.75 -4.25 28.16
CA ALA A 493 -20.18 -5.46 28.75
C ALA A 493 -20.09 -5.37 30.30
N SER A 494 -20.94 -4.55 30.90
CA SER A 494 -21.04 -4.26 32.33
C SER A 494 -22.51 -4.22 32.75
N ASP A 495 -22.79 -4.46 34.03
CA ASP A 495 -24.16 -4.46 34.58
C ASP A 495 -24.39 -3.40 35.68
N ASP A 496 -23.33 -2.81 36.24
CA ASP A 496 -23.36 -1.83 37.33
C ASP A 496 -22.64 -0.49 37.03
N TRP A 497 -22.02 -0.33 35.85
CA TRP A 497 -21.23 0.85 35.42
C TRP A 497 -21.79 2.23 35.83
N ASN A 498 -23.09 2.47 35.63
CA ASN A 498 -23.75 3.74 35.99
C ASN A 498 -23.76 4.03 37.50
N SER A 499 -23.63 3.00 38.34
CA SER A 499 -23.58 3.11 39.81
C SER A 499 -22.17 3.03 40.39
N THR A 500 -21.19 2.53 39.64
CA THR A 500 -19.80 2.34 40.09
C THR A 500 -18.81 3.35 39.50
N THR A 501 -19.07 3.83 38.29
CA THR A 501 -18.04 4.45 37.43
C THR A 501 -18.47 5.80 36.85
N GLU A 502 -19.75 5.97 36.50
CA GLU A 502 -20.25 7.19 35.84
C GLU A 502 -19.99 8.48 36.64
N GLU A 503 -20.14 8.46 37.98
CA GLU A 503 -19.85 9.64 38.84
C GLU A 503 -18.37 10.04 38.86
N MET A 504 -17.46 9.13 38.53
CA MET A 504 -16.00 9.36 38.51
C MET A 504 -15.44 9.55 37.09
N TRP A 505 -16.27 9.38 36.06
CA TRP A 505 -15.83 9.39 34.67
C TRP A 505 -15.52 10.81 34.18
N SER A 506 -14.41 10.94 33.43
CA SER A 506 -14.02 12.19 32.74
C SER A 506 -13.60 11.85 31.32
N LEU A 507 -14.15 12.61 30.38
CA LEU A 507 -13.81 12.49 28.96
C LEU A 507 -12.34 12.85 28.73
N GLU A 508 -11.85 13.91 29.38
CA GLU A 508 -10.46 14.37 29.29
C GLU A 508 -9.47 13.30 29.74
N ASP A 509 -9.68 12.68 30.91
CA ASP A 509 -8.76 11.69 31.47
C ASP A 509 -8.82 10.36 30.70
N THR A 510 -9.99 10.00 30.18
CA THR A 510 -10.17 8.79 29.36
C THR A 510 -9.47 8.96 28.00
N LEU A 511 -9.68 10.09 27.32
CA LEU A 511 -8.97 10.42 26.08
C LEU A 511 -7.46 10.54 26.31
N ALA A 512 -7.03 11.18 27.40
CA ALA A 512 -5.61 11.28 27.74
C ALA A 512 -4.98 9.88 27.94
N THR A 513 -5.71 8.97 28.58
CA THR A 513 -5.28 7.58 28.77
C THR A 513 -5.19 6.80 27.46
N LEU A 514 -6.18 6.93 26.56
CA LEU A 514 -6.17 6.30 25.24
C LEU A 514 -5.00 6.79 24.37
N THR A 515 -4.82 8.10 24.26
CA THR A 515 -3.73 8.72 23.49
C THR A 515 -2.35 8.37 24.07
N ALA A 516 -2.14 8.48 25.38
CA ALA A 516 -0.81 8.36 25.99
C ALA A 516 -0.37 6.94 26.35
N ARG A 517 -1.30 5.99 26.57
CA ARG A 517 -0.95 4.58 26.91
C ARG A 517 -1.16 3.61 25.77
N PHE A 518 -2.10 3.88 24.87
CA PHE A 518 -2.52 2.93 23.83
C PHE A 518 -2.38 3.48 22.40
N HIS A 519 -1.78 4.67 22.25
CA HIS A 519 -1.64 5.40 20.98
C HIS A 519 -2.96 5.62 20.22
N LYS A 520 -4.10 5.53 20.93
CA LYS A 520 -5.42 5.39 20.32
C LYS A 520 -6.14 6.74 20.27
N LYS A 521 -6.10 7.36 19.08
CA LYS A 521 -6.72 8.66 18.75
C LYS A 521 -8.23 8.47 18.54
N VAL A 522 -9.08 9.10 19.36
CA VAL A 522 -10.56 9.00 19.31
C VAL A 522 -11.18 10.32 19.75
N LEU A 523 -12.24 10.79 19.08
CA LEU A 523 -12.86 12.12 19.20
C LEU A 523 -11.94 13.31 18.88
N LEU A 524 -10.67 13.24 19.23
CA LEU A 524 -9.64 14.23 18.95
C LEU A 524 -8.38 13.46 18.55
N ASP A 525 -7.80 13.77 17.39
CA ASP A 525 -6.43 13.38 17.10
C ASP A 525 -5.50 14.43 17.71
N LEU A 526 -4.78 14.04 18.79
CA LEU A 526 -3.67 14.81 19.34
C LEU A 526 -2.38 14.07 19.04
N TYR A 527 -1.47 14.76 18.34
CA TYR A 527 -0.15 14.25 18.05
C TYR A 527 0.91 15.36 18.11
N VAL A 528 2.18 14.94 18.16
CA VAL A 528 3.33 15.85 18.14
C VAL A 528 4.09 15.61 16.84
N TRP A 529 4.23 16.66 16.04
CA TRP A 529 4.90 16.62 14.73
C TRP A 529 5.76 17.85 14.52
N THR A 530 6.57 17.85 13.46
CA THR A 530 7.32 19.04 13.01
C THR A 530 6.36 20.19 12.71
N ASP A 531 6.67 21.41 13.16
CA ASP A 531 5.88 22.60 12.82
C ASP A 531 6.04 22.95 11.34
N ASP A 532 4.93 22.97 10.60
CA ASP A 532 4.94 23.33 9.18
C ASP A 532 5.62 24.69 8.92
N ARG A 533 5.53 25.66 9.84
CA ARG A 533 6.14 26.99 9.67
C ARG A 533 7.51 27.17 10.33
N ASP A 534 8.04 26.14 10.99
CA ASP A 534 9.43 26.10 11.46
C ASP A 534 9.92 24.63 11.55
N SER A 535 10.50 24.14 10.45
CA SER A 535 10.88 22.73 10.27
C SER A 535 11.92 22.20 11.27
N ARG A 536 12.48 23.07 12.13
CA ARG A 536 13.52 22.75 13.12
C ARG A 536 12.94 22.33 14.47
N ARG A 537 11.65 22.59 14.72
CA ARG A 537 10.97 22.30 16.00
C ARG A 537 9.76 21.38 15.82
N HIS A 538 9.30 20.83 16.93
CA HIS A 538 8.01 20.13 17.00
C HIS A 538 6.94 21.01 17.68
N ILE A 539 5.68 20.75 17.39
CA ILE A 539 4.50 21.41 17.98
C ILE A 539 3.36 20.39 18.17
N ILE A 540 2.39 20.71 19.04
CA ILE A 540 1.18 19.91 19.22
C ILE A 540 0.21 20.21 18.08
N TYR A 541 -0.28 19.17 17.42
CA TYR A 541 -1.36 19.24 16.45
C TYR A 541 -2.66 18.69 17.03
N ILE A 542 -3.79 19.31 16.68
CA ILE A 542 -5.16 18.88 16.98
C ILE A 542 -5.95 18.74 15.68
N ASP A 543 -6.38 17.52 15.37
CA ASP A 543 -7.10 17.19 14.13
C ASP A 543 -8.35 16.30 14.38
N GLN A 544 -9.15 16.10 13.33
CA GLN A 544 -10.27 15.17 13.34
C GLN A 544 -9.76 13.71 13.41
N PRO A 545 -10.39 12.83 14.21
CA PRO A 545 -9.93 11.46 14.38
C PRO A 545 -10.22 10.59 13.15
N GLY A 546 -9.59 9.41 13.11
CA GLY A 546 -10.05 8.31 12.26
C GLY A 546 -11.43 7.78 12.70
N LEU A 547 -12.09 7.06 11.80
CA LEU A 547 -13.40 6.41 12.00
C LEU A 547 -13.24 4.88 11.92
N GLY A 548 -14.13 4.11 12.55
CA GLY A 548 -14.07 2.64 12.51
C GLY A 548 -14.46 2.01 11.17
N MET A 549 -15.14 2.76 10.29
CA MET A 549 -15.27 2.47 8.85
C MET A 549 -14.39 3.42 8.01
N PRO A 550 -13.81 3.01 6.87
CA PRO A 550 -12.64 3.70 6.33
C PRO A 550 -12.84 5.12 5.74
N SER A 551 -14.06 5.56 5.48
CA SER A 551 -14.34 6.96 5.11
C SER A 551 -15.73 7.38 5.59
N ARG A 552 -15.95 8.70 5.67
CA ARG A 552 -17.24 9.29 6.06
C ARG A 552 -18.41 8.86 5.14
N ASP A 553 -18.14 8.52 3.88
CA ASP A 553 -19.13 7.98 2.92
C ASP A 553 -19.88 6.76 3.45
N TYR A 554 -19.22 5.90 4.21
CA TYR A 554 -19.78 4.65 4.73
C TYR A 554 -20.96 4.86 5.68
N TYR A 555 -21.07 6.04 6.30
CA TYR A 555 -22.11 6.39 7.25
C TYR A 555 -23.37 6.91 6.53
N PHE A 556 -23.20 7.65 5.42
CA PHE A 556 -24.31 8.35 4.73
C PHE A 556 -24.82 7.65 3.47
N ASN A 557 -23.96 6.91 2.76
CA ASN A 557 -24.32 6.34 1.47
C ASN A 557 -25.00 4.97 1.60
N ASP A 558 -25.74 4.62 0.55
CA ASP A 558 -26.51 3.37 0.42
C ASP A 558 -25.77 2.32 -0.43
N GLY A 559 -26.44 1.23 -0.80
CA GLY A 559 -25.86 0.22 -1.69
C GLY A 559 -24.78 -0.63 -1.01
N ASN A 560 -23.53 -0.55 -1.46
CA ASN A 560 -22.45 -1.33 -0.83
C ASN A 560 -22.04 -0.75 0.53
N TYR A 561 -22.03 0.58 0.65
CA TYR A 561 -21.72 1.30 1.90
C TYR A 561 -22.63 0.85 3.04
N LYS A 562 -23.94 0.71 2.78
CA LYS A 562 -24.90 0.17 3.74
C LYS A 562 -24.59 -1.26 4.19
N LYS A 563 -24.21 -2.17 3.29
CA LYS A 563 -23.86 -3.56 3.67
C LYS A 563 -22.68 -3.60 4.64
N VAL A 564 -21.68 -2.72 4.43
CA VAL A 564 -20.53 -2.60 5.34
C VAL A 564 -20.98 -2.03 6.69
N ARG A 565 -21.83 -1.00 6.71
CA ARG A 565 -22.42 -0.42 7.93
C ARG A 565 -23.25 -1.45 8.73
N ASP A 566 -24.07 -2.24 8.05
CA ASP A 566 -24.82 -3.35 8.66
C ASP A 566 -23.86 -4.41 9.24
N ALA A 567 -22.81 -4.79 8.50
CA ALA A 567 -21.82 -5.77 8.94
C ALA A 567 -20.94 -5.27 10.11
N TYR A 568 -20.71 -3.96 10.18
CA TYR A 568 -19.97 -3.28 11.24
C TYR A 568 -20.76 -3.26 12.56
N LEU A 569 -22.06 -2.93 12.52
CA LEU A 569 -22.95 -3.05 13.67
C LEU A 569 -23.04 -4.50 14.19
N HIS A 570 -23.15 -5.47 13.28
CA HIS A 570 -23.10 -6.89 13.68
C HIS A 570 -21.75 -7.29 14.33
N PHE A 571 -20.64 -6.68 13.92
CA PHE A 571 -19.32 -6.94 14.51
C PHE A 571 -19.20 -6.35 15.92
N MET A 572 -19.65 -5.10 16.13
CA MET A 572 -19.81 -4.49 17.46
C MET A 572 -20.61 -5.40 18.41
N PHE A 573 -21.82 -5.78 17.99
CA PHE A 573 -22.73 -6.65 18.73
C PHE A 573 -22.08 -8.00 19.08
N SER A 574 -21.42 -8.64 18.11
CA SER A 574 -20.81 -9.98 18.32
C SER A 574 -19.69 -9.93 19.37
N ILE A 575 -18.85 -8.89 19.34
CA ILE A 575 -17.77 -8.73 20.31
C ILE A 575 -18.32 -8.35 21.69
N ALA A 576 -19.29 -7.44 21.76
CA ALA A 576 -19.95 -7.10 23.03
C ALA A 576 -20.60 -8.32 23.69
N LYS A 577 -21.28 -9.16 22.90
CA LYS A 577 -21.87 -10.42 23.38
C LYS A 577 -20.82 -11.38 23.93
N ILE A 578 -19.74 -11.65 23.18
CA ILE A 578 -18.64 -12.52 23.64
C ILE A 578 -18.07 -12.02 24.98
N THR A 579 -17.80 -10.72 25.10
CA THR A 579 -17.29 -10.13 26.36
C THR A 579 -18.26 -10.30 27.53
N ARG A 580 -19.58 -10.25 27.29
CA ARG A 580 -20.62 -10.52 28.32
C ARG A 580 -20.69 -11.99 28.72
N GLU A 581 -20.62 -12.90 27.75
CA GLU A 581 -20.60 -14.35 27.99
C GLU A 581 -19.41 -14.74 28.86
N ASP A 582 -18.21 -14.24 28.54
CA ASP A 582 -16.97 -14.52 29.27
C ASP A 582 -16.96 -13.97 30.70
N ARG A 583 -17.55 -12.77 30.90
CA ARG A 583 -17.76 -12.18 32.22
C ARG A 583 -18.91 -12.81 33.01
N ASN A 584 -19.57 -13.84 32.47
CA ASN A 584 -20.73 -14.51 33.06
C ASN A 584 -21.91 -13.55 33.37
N LEU A 585 -22.06 -12.50 32.57
CA LEU A 585 -23.11 -11.49 32.74
C LEU A 585 -24.44 -11.94 32.11
N THR A 586 -25.52 -11.27 32.50
CA THR A 586 -26.88 -11.56 31.99
C THR A 586 -26.93 -11.42 30.46
N GLN A 587 -27.40 -12.45 29.76
CA GLN A 587 -27.50 -12.40 28.30
C GLN A 587 -28.77 -11.66 27.88
N ASP A 588 -28.58 -10.55 27.17
CA ASP A 588 -29.58 -9.53 26.86
C ASP A 588 -29.28 -8.96 25.46
N ASP A 589 -29.52 -9.79 24.44
CA ASP A 589 -29.17 -9.47 23.05
C ASP A 589 -29.90 -8.23 22.52
N GLU A 590 -31.09 -7.91 23.07
CA GLU A 590 -31.88 -6.75 22.66
C GLU A 590 -31.22 -5.45 23.16
N ARG A 591 -30.87 -5.35 24.45
CA ARG A 591 -30.10 -4.21 24.98
C ARG A 591 -28.73 -4.06 24.33
N VAL A 592 -28.00 -5.17 24.14
CA VAL A 592 -26.66 -5.12 23.50
C VAL A 592 -26.76 -4.60 22.06
N TRP A 593 -27.82 -4.96 21.33
CA TRP A 593 -28.08 -4.42 20.01
C TRP A 593 -28.43 -2.92 20.04
N GLU A 594 -29.29 -2.49 20.96
CA GLU A 594 -29.65 -1.06 21.13
C GLU A 594 -28.44 -0.20 21.53
N GLU A 595 -27.62 -0.64 22.48
CA GLU A 595 -26.43 0.11 22.90
C GLU A 595 -25.40 0.24 21.76
N MET A 596 -25.23 -0.79 20.92
CA MET A 596 -24.33 -0.72 19.76
C MET A 596 -24.94 0.08 18.58
N MET A 597 -26.27 0.15 18.46
CA MET A 597 -26.92 1.11 17.55
C MET A 597 -26.65 2.56 17.96
N GLN A 598 -26.69 2.88 19.26
CA GLN A 598 -26.34 4.23 19.75
C GLN A 598 -24.86 4.58 19.50
N VAL A 599 -23.95 3.61 19.63
CA VAL A 599 -22.53 3.81 19.27
C VAL A 599 -22.37 4.12 17.78
N LEU A 600 -23.11 3.44 16.91
CA LEU A 600 -23.10 3.73 15.47
C LEU A 600 -23.74 5.09 15.14
N GLU A 601 -24.76 5.52 15.88
CA GLU A 601 -25.37 6.86 15.75
C GLU A 601 -24.36 7.96 16.15
N LEU A 602 -23.69 7.81 17.29
CA LEU A 602 -22.60 8.68 17.73
C LEU A 602 -21.45 8.74 16.69
N GLU A 603 -21.01 7.60 16.15
CA GLU A 603 -19.97 7.62 15.11
C GLU A 603 -20.47 8.22 13.79
N THR A 604 -21.75 8.09 13.47
CA THR A 604 -22.39 8.78 12.32
C THR A 604 -22.39 10.30 12.51
N ASP A 605 -22.66 10.78 13.73
CA ASP A 605 -22.57 12.19 14.08
C ASP A 605 -21.14 12.74 13.98
N ILE A 606 -20.16 11.99 14.49
CA ILE A 606 -18.74 12.32 14.36
C ILE A 606 -18.33 12.36 12.88
N ALA A 607 -18.72 11.36 12.08
CA ALA A 607 -18.46 11.32 10.64
C ALA A 607 -19.10 12.52 9.90
N ASN A 608 -20.27 12.99 10.35
CA ASN A 608 -20.93 14.18 9.78
C ASN A 608 -20.16 15.46 10.15
N ALA A 609 -19.62 15.53 11.36
CA ALA A 609 -18.77 16.63 11.79
C ALA A 609 -17.47 16.71 10.96
N THR A 610 -16.83 15.58 10.62
CA THR A 610 -15.56 15.57 9.87
C THR A 610 -15.65 16.31 8.53
N SER A 611 -14.58 17.01 8.15
CA SER A 611 -14.44 17.60 6.81
C SER A 611 -14.05 16.53 5.78
N PRO A 612 -14.57 16.59 4.54
CA PRO A 612 -14.14 15.75 3.42
C PRO A 612 -12.64 15.81 3.12
N ALA A 613 -12.11 14.79 2.45
CA ALA A 613 -10.70 14.76 2.04
C ALA A 613 -10.38 15.81 0.98
N GLU A 614 -11.36 16.14 0.13
CA GLU A 614 -11.28 17.13 -0.94
C GLU A 614 -11.12 18.56 -0.38
N GLU A 615 -11.74 18.84 0.77
CA GLU A 615 -11.66 20.13 1.48
C GLU A 615 -10.36 20.28 2.30
N ARG A 616 -9.52 19.22 2.34
CA ARG A 616 -8.34 19.10 3.21
C ARG A 616 -7.01 19.01 2.46
N GLN A 617 -6.99 19.23 1.15
CA GLN A 617 -5.74 19.21 0.36
C GLN A 617 -4.86 20.45 0.60
N ASP A 618 -5.48 21.62 0.85
CA ASP A 618 -4.74 22.87 1.07
C ASP A 618 -4.30 23.05 2.53
N VAL A 619 -3.11 22.53 2.84
CA VAL A 619 -2.45 22.68 4.15
C VAL A 619 -2.29 24.13 4.61
N THR A 620 -2.27 25.11 3.70
CA THR A 620 -2.13 26.53 4.07
C THR A 620 -3.39 27.07 4.73
N VAL A 621 -4.56 26.49 4.41
CA VAL A 621 -5.87 26.78 5.01
C VAL A 621 -6.11 25.95 6.28
N LEU A 622 -5.60 24.71 6.32
CA LEU A 622 -5.69 23.87 7.52
C LEU A 622 -4.84 24.41 8.68
N TYR A 623 -3.68 24.98 8.43
CA TYR A 623 -2.79 25.46 9.50
C TYR A 623 -3.38 26.66 10.26
N ASN A 624 -4.01 26.41 11.42
CA ASN A 624 -4.49 27.43 12.35
C ASN A 624 -3.72 27.34 13.67
N LYS A 625 -2.60 28.06 13.79
CA LYS A 625 -1.83 28.12 15.04
C LYS A 625 -2.45 29.12 16.02
N MET A 626 -2.62 28.69 17.27
CA MET A 626 -3.15 29.47 18.39
C MET A 626 -2.50 29.02 19.71
N THR A 627 -2.76 29.71 20.82
CA THR A 627 -2.39 29.25 22.16
C THR A 627 -3.43 28.31 22.77
N LEU A 628 -3.04 27.51 23.76
CA LEU A 628 -3.95 26.65 24.53
C LEU A 628 -5.09 27.44 25.22
N GLY A 629 -4.83 28.68 25.65
CA GLY A 629 -5.88 29.58 26.17
C GLY A 629 -6.89 30.03 25.10
N GLU A 630 -6.42 30.31 23.88
CA GLU A 630 -7.28 30.62 22.73
C GLU A 630 -8.08 29.39 22.27
N LEU A 631 -7.45 28.21 22.22
CA LEU A 631 -8.13 26.93 21.95
C LEU A 631 -9.30 26.70 22.92
N GLN A 632 -9.05 26.85 24.23
CA GLN A 632 -10.05 26.64 25.29
C GLN A 632 -11.21 27.64 25.24
N SER A 633 -10.97 28.86 24.77
CA SER A 633 -12.00 29.90 24.63
C SER A 633 -12.74 29.86 23.28
N THR A 634 -12.12 29.32 22.25
CA THR A 634 -12.72 29.18 20.91
C THR A 634 -13.57 27.92 20.80
N PHE A 635 -13.09 26.78 21.30
CA PHE A 635 -13.75 25.49 21.19
C PHE A 635 -14.10 24.95 22.59
N SER A 636 -15.19 25.45 23.18
CA SER A 636 -15.60 25.09 24.55
C SER A 636 -16.12 23.64 24.70
N LEU A 637 -16.54 22.99 23.60
CA LEU A 637 -16.92 21.57 23.52
C LEU A 637 -17.73 21.07 24.74
N ASN A 638 -18.89 21.69 24.99
CA ASN A 638 -19.77 21.37 26.14
C ASN A 638 -19.08 21.39 27.53
N GLY A 639 -18.03 22.20 27.69
CA GLY A 639 -17.28 22.37 28.95
C GLY A 639 -15.96 21.60 29.05
N PHE A 640 -15.53 20.90 27.99
CA PHE A 640 -14.29 20.14 27.93
C PHE A 640 -13.05 20.96 28.33
N ASN A 641 -12.25 20.42 29.24
CA ASN A 641 -11.02 21.06 29.70
C ASN A 641 -9.81 20.62 28.87
N TRP A 642 -9.47 21.39 27.84
CA TRP A 642 -8.31 21.15 26.98
C TRP A 642 -7.00 21.10 27.76
N THR A 643 -6.83 21.95 28.76
CA THR A 643 -5.61 21.95 29.59
C THR A 643 -5.48 20.64 30.37
N ARG A 644 -6.58 20.10 30.91
CA ARG A 644 -6.60 18.78 31.57
C ARG A 644 -6.26 17.66 30.59
N TYR A 645 -6.88 17.64 29.41
CA TYR A 645 -6.60 16.62 28.38
C TYR A 645 -5.13 16.66 27.93
N ILE A 646 -4.64 17.81 27.46
CA ILE A 646 -3.29 17.94 26.91
C ILE A 646 -2.22 17.72 27.99
N GLN A 647 -2.42 18.24 29.21
CA GLN A 647 -1.50 17.96 30.32
C GLN A 647 -1.54 16.48 30.73
N GLY A 648 -2.71 15.85 30.77
CA GLY A 648 -2.85 14.41 31.05
C GLY A 648 -2.08 13.54 30.06
N VAL A 649 -2.11 13.90 28.77
CA VAL A 649 -1.29 13.24 27.74
C VAL A 649 0.20 13.47 27.99
N LEU A 650 0.64 14.72 28.16
CA LEU A 650 2.06 15.07 28.21
C LEU A 650 2.75 14.78 29.55
N SER A 651 2.01 14.63 30.64
CA SER A 651 2.54 14.11 31.91
C SER A 651 3.09 12.69 31.78
N SER A 652 2.62 11.90 30.81
CA SER A 652 3.17 10.56 30.50
C SER A 652 4.64 10.58 30.03
N VAL A 653 5.14 11.74 29.62
CA VAL A 653 6.53 11.98 29.19
C VAL A 653 7.20 13.10 30.00
N SER A 654 6.62 13.45 31.17
CA SER A 654 7.11 14.50 32.07
C SER A 654 7.25 15.89 31.44
N VAL A 655 6.39 16.23 30.47
CA VAL A 655 6.30 17.58 29.89
C VAL A 655 5.13 18.34 30.51
N GLU A 656 5.42 19.53 31.04
CA GLU A 656 4.42 20.49 31.48
C GLU A 656 3.99 21.42 30.32
N VAL A 657 2.72 21.81 30.32
CA VAL A 657 2.13 22.81 29.41
C VAL A 657 1.48 23.95 30.18
N GLN A 658 1.44 25.13 29.56
CA GLN A 658 0.84 26.34 30.12
C GLN A 658 -0.21 26.88 29.14
N LEU A 659 -1.05 27.84 29.57
CA LEU A 659 -2.07 28.44 28.69
C LEU A 659 -1.46 29.17 27.46
N ALA A 660 -0.17 29.50 27.50
CA ALA A 660 0.60 30.08 26.40
C ALA A 660 1.28 29.03 25.48
N GLU A 661 1.06 27.73 25.70
CA GLU A 661 1.53 26.66 24.81
C GLU A 661 0.95 26.86 23.41
N GLU A 662 1.78 26.81 22.38
CA GLU A 662 1.31 26.89 20.99
C GLU A 662 0.79 25.54 20.49
N VAL A 663 -0.37 25.55 19.84
CA VAL A 663 -1.00 24.40 19.21
C VAL A 663 -1.40 24.74 17.77
N VAL A 664 -1.37 23.75 16.87
CA VAL A 664 -1.89 23.88 15.50
C VAL A 664 -3.20 23.09 15.38
N VAL A 665 -4.27 23.76 14.98
CA VAL A 665 -5.58 23.14 14.76
C VAL A 665 -5.80 22.97 13.26
N TYR A 666 -5.80 21.73 12.77
CA TYR A 666 -6.18 21.39 11.39
C TYR A 666 -7.70 21.24 11.22
N SER A 667 -8.45 21.17 12.32
CA SER A 667 -9.84 20.67 12.36
C SER A 667 -10.88 21.68 12.86
N SER A 668 -10.65 22.99 12.72
CA SER A 668 -11.56 24.03 13.26
C SER A 668 -13.04 23.80 12.90
N PRO A 669 -13.43 23.51 11.64
CA PRO A 669 -14.84 23.25 11.28
C PRO A 669 -15.41 21.93 11.83
N TYR A 670 -14.55 21.01 12.28
CA TYR A 670 -14.95 19.80 13.01
C TYR A 670 -15.18 20.11 14.49
N LEU A 671 -14.24 20.82 15.14
CA LEU A 671 -14.34 21.21 16.55
C LEU A 671 -15.56 22.11 16.81
N GLU A 672 -15.91 23.02 15.89
CA GLU A 672 -17.14 23.82 15.96
C GLU A 672 -18.40 22.94 16.09
N LYS A 673 -18.52 21.89 15.26
CA LYS A 673 -19.66 20.98 15.23
C LYS A 673 -19.68 20.00 16.39
N MET A 674 -18.52 19.64 16.94
CA MET A 674 -18.41 18.63 18.00
C MET A 674 -19.10 19.03 19.30
N ASN A 675 -19.31 20.32 19.57
CA ASN A 675 -20.16 20.78 20.68
C ASN A 675 -21.58 20.16 20.61
N ASP A 676 -22.16 20.10 19.42
CA ASP A 676 -23.52 19.61 19.17
C ASP A 676 -23.57 18.08 19.06
N VAL A 677 -22.42 17.42 18.94
CA VAL A 677 -22.28 15.96 19.08
C VAL A 677 -22.19 15.58 20.56
N LEU A 678 -21.26 16.20 21.30
CA LEU A 678 -21.00 15.90 22.72
C LEU A 678 -22.17 16.26 23.65
N SER A 679 -23.09 17.12 23.23
CA SER A 679 -24.30 17.48 24.00
C SER A 679 -25.53 16.60 23.72
N ARG A 680 -25.49 15.74 22.68
CA ARG A 680 -26.59 14.82 22.33
C ARG A 680 -26.43 13.41 22.88
N HIS A 681 -25.21 12.98 23.16
CA HIS A 681 -24.89 11.60 23.55
C HIS A 681 -24.54 11.48 25.03
N SER A 682 -24.97 10.38 25.66
CA SER A 682 -24.75 10.15 27.10
C SER A 682 -23.30 9.76 27.42
N ALA A 683 -22.87 9.93 28.68
CA ALA A 683 -21.56 9.44 29.14
C ALA A 683 -21.39 7.92 28.91
N ARG A 684 -22.45 7.14 29.15
CA ARG A 684 -22.51 5.70 28.84
C ARG A 684 -22.32 5.42 27.34
N THR A 685 -23.02 6.13 26.46
CA THR A 685 -22.88 6.00 25.00
C THR A 685 -21.47 6.37 24.55
N MET A 686 -20.91 7.43 25.13
CA MET A 686 -19.55 7.90 24.86
C MET A 686 -18.51 6.86 25.29
N GLN A 687 -18.56 6.35 26.52
CA GLN A 687 -17.64 5.33 27.00
C GLN A 687 -17.78 4.00 26.20
N ASN A 688 -18.99 3.65 25.76
CA ASN A 688 -19.20 2.51 24.86
C ASN A 688 -18.47 2.68 23.52
N TYR A 689 -18.49 3.90 22.95
CA TYR A 689 -17.75 4.22 21.72
C TYR A 689 -16.22 4.25 21.93
N LEU A 690 -15.74 4.91 23.00
CA LEU A 690 -14.32 4.95 23.34
C LEU A 690 -13.73 3.55 23.56
N SER A 691 -14.47 2.71 24.29
CA SER A 691 -14.09 1.31 24.52
C SER A 691 -14.10 0.50 23.23
N TRP A 692 -15.17 0.59 22.42
CA TRP A 692 -15.23 -0.09 21.11
C TRP A 692 -14.05 0.30 20.22
N GLN A 693 -13.70 1.58 20.16
CA GLN A 693 -12.60 2.10 19.35
C GLN A 693 -11.22 1.56 19.79
N LEU A 694 -11.04 1.18 21.06
CA LEU A 694 -9.85 0.44 21.51
C LEU A 694 -9.97 -1.06 21.17
N VAL A 695 -11.12 -1.68 21.48
CA VAL A 695 -11.39 -3.12 21.32
C VAL A 695 -11.24 -3.57 19.85
N ILE A 696 -11.78 -2.82 18.90
CA ILE A 696 -11.85 -3.19 17.47
C ILE A 696 -10.48 -3.51 16.85
N GLU A 697 -9.43 -2.82 17.29
CA GLU A 697 -8.06 -3.04 16.79
C GLU A 697 -7.38 -4.23 17.46
N ARG A 698 -7.72 -4.50 18.73
CA ARG A 698 -7.15 -5.59 19.53
C ARG A 698 -7.72 -6.96 19.18
N VAL A 699 -8.87 -7.02 18.49
CA VAL A 699 -9.52 -8.27 18.01
C VAL A 699 -8.56 -9.20 17.24
N ASN A 700 -7.57 -8.65 16.51
CA ASN A 700 -6.61 -9.46 15.74
C ASN A 700 -5.50 -10.09 16.61
N SER A 701 -5.45 -9.76 17.91
CA SER A 701 -4.42 -10.18 18.87
C SER A 701 -4.96 -11.16 19.93
N LEU A 702 -6.19 -11.65 19.71
CA LEU A 702 -6.94 -12.56 20.57
C LEU A 702 -7.19 -13.89 19.84
N SER A 703 -7.88 -14.81 20.53
CA SER A 703 -8.23 -16.14 20.01
C SER A 703 -9.08 -16.12 18.74
N ARG A 704 -9.16 -17.29 18.09
CA ARG A 704 -9.85 -17.55 16.83
C ARG A 704 -11.28 -17.02 16.80
N ARG A 705 -12.05 -17.13 17.90
CA ARG A 705 -13.45 -16.66 17.97
C ARG A 705 -13.59 -15.15 17.79
N PHE A 706 -12.62 -14.35 18.24
CA PHE A 706 -12.61 -12.90 18.01
C PHE A 706 -12.32 -12.58 16.53
N LYS A 707 -11.35 -13.28 15.90
CA LYS A 707 -11.07 -13.14 14.46
C LYS A 707 -12.26 -13.56 13.59
N ASP A 708 -12.95 -14.63 13.96
CA ASP A 708 -14.12 -15.12 13.23
C ASP A 708 -15.33 -14.18 13.35
N ALA A 709 -15.54 -13.51 14.48
CA ALA A 709 -16.53 -12.44 14.62
C ALA A 709 -16.26 -11.26 13.67
N ARG A 710 -14.97 -10.94 13.40
CA ARG A 710 -14.56 -9.91 12.43
C ARG A 710 -14.77 -10.33 10.97
N ALA A 711 -14.82 -11.63 10.67
CA ALA A 711 -14.73 -12.14 9.31
C ALA A 711 -15.85 -11.64 8.36
N ARG A 712 -17.08 -11.46 8.85
CA ARG A 712 -18.18 -10.90 8.04
C ARG A 712 -17.90 -9.44 7.66
N TYR A 713 -17.42 -8.62 8.59
CA TYR A 713 -17.06 -7.22 8.33
C TYR A 713 -15.89 -7.14 7.35
N ARG A 714 -14.80 -7.88 7.62
CA ARG A 714 -13.60 -7.97 6.76
C ARG A 714 -13.98 -8.35 5.32
N LYS A 715 -14.79 -9.40 5.14
CA LYS A 715 -15.24 -9.85 3.81
C LYS A 715 -16.10 -8.79 3.10
N THR A 716 -16.99 -8.12 3.80
CA THR A 716 -17.91 -7.14 3.17
C THR A 716 -17.16 -5.86 2.75
N LEU A 717 -16.07 -5.52 3.44
CA LEU A 717 -15.25 -4.34 3.16
C LEU A 717 -14.13 -4.59 2.13
N TYR A 718 -13.50 -5.76 2.17
CA TYR A 718 -12.28 -6.06 1.39
C TYR A 718 -12.45 -7.18 0.35
N GLY A 719 -13.56 -7.92 0.37
CA GLY A 719 -13.81 -9.07 -0.51
C GLY A 719 -13.02 -10.34 -0.16
N THR A 720 -12.21 -10.31 0.91
CA THR A 720 -11.37 -11.44 1.35
C THR A 720 -12.20 -12.45 2.14
N THR A 721 -11.98 -13.75 1.88
CA THR A 721 -12.81 -14.83 2.43
C THR A 721 -12.10 -15.63 3.52
N VAL A 722 -10.77 -15.63 3.51
CA VAL A 722 -9.88 -16.26 4.51
C VAL A 722 -9.02 -15.15 5.14
N GLU A 723 -8.47 -15.36 6.33
CA GLU A 723 -7.38 -14.52 6.85
C GLU A 723 -6.05 -14.92 6.21
N ASP A 724 -5.03 -14.05 6.28
CA ASP A 724 -3.68 -14.45 5.89
C ASP A 724 -3.12 -15.57 6.78
N ALA A 725 -2.06 -16.23 6.32
CA ALA A 725 -1.34 -17.19 7.16
C ALA A 725 -0.78 -16.47 8.40
N TRP A 726 -1.00 -17.03 9.59
CA TRP A 726 -0.71 -16.37 10.88
C TRP A 726 0.71 -15.78 10.96
N TRP A 727 1.70 -16.49 10.43
CA TRP A 727 3.09 -16.01 10.37
C TRP A 727 3.27 -14.70 9.58
N ARG A 728 2.43 -14.40 8.58
CA ARG A 728 2.45 -13.11 7.85
C ARG A 728 1.95 -11.97 8.73
N GLU A 729 0.91 -12.20 9.54
CA GLU A 729 0.44 -11.23 10.53
C GLU A 729 1.58 -10.92 11.53
N CYS A 730 2.26 -11.96 12.04
CA CYS A 730 3.40 -11.80 12.94
C CYS A 730 4.60 -11.11 12.29
N VAL A 731 4.98 -11.47 11.06
CA VAL A 731 6.06 -10.82 10.31
C VAL A 731 5.76 -9.33 10.12
N ARG A 732 4.57 -8.98 9.61
CA ARG A 732 4.16 -7.58 9.39
C ARG A 732 4.11 -6.79 10.69
N TYR A 733 3.64 -7.42 11.78
CA TYR A 733 3.59 -6.77 13.08
C TYR A 733 4.99 -6.40 13.61
N VAL A 734 5.93 -7.36 13.61
CA VAL A 734 7.31 -7.13 14.05
C VAL A 734 8.05 -6.18 13.10
N GLN A 735 7.81 -6.27 11.79
CA GLN A 735 8.32 -5.35 10.77
C GLN A 735 7.91 -3.90 11.05
N ASN A 736 6.66 -3.66 11.42
CA ASN A 736 6.16 -2.32 11.69
C ASN A 736 6.64 -1.79 13.06
N SER A 737 6.58 -2.61 14.13
CA SER A 737 6.99 -2.16 15.47
C SER A 737 8.51 -2.08 15.67
N MET A 738 9.31 -2.78 14.85
CA MET A 738 10.78 -2.84 14.97
C MET A 738 11.52 -2.64 13.63
N GLU A 739 11.07 -1.67 12.85
CA GLU A 739 11.49 -1.42 11.46
C GLU A 739 13.01 -1.38 11.22
N ASN A 740 13.81 -0.86 12.16
CA ASN A 740 15.27 -0.77 12.02
C ASN A 740 15.97 -2.08 12.38
N ALA A 741 15.44 -2.85 13.34
CA ALA A 741 15.97 -4.17 13.69
C ALA A 741 15.66 -5.20 12.59
N VAL A 742 14.42 -5.20 12.10
CA VAL A 742 13.97 -6.05 10.98
C VAL A 742 14.62 -5.60 9.67
N GLY A 743 14.76 -4.29 9.45
CA GLY A 743 15.53 -3.72 8.35
C GLY A 743 16.99 -4.17 8.33
N ALA A 744 17.65 -4.23 9.48
CA ALA A 744 19.03 -4.72 9.59
C ALA A 744 19.16 -6.20 9.19
N LEU A 745 18.19 -7.05 9.53
CA LEU A 745 18.13 -8.44 9.09
C LEU A 745 17.91 -8.55 7.57
N TYR A 746 16.89 -7.88 7.04
CA TYR A 746 16.52 -7.92 5.62
C TYR A 746 17.65 -7.47 4.70
N VAL A 747 18.32 -6.37 5.05
CA VAL A 747 19.41 -5.77 4.27
C VAL A 747 20.63 -6.68 4.22
N ARG A 748 20.96 -7.38 5.32
CA ARG A 748 22.08 -8.34 5.37
C ARG A 748 21.88 -9.53 4.43
N GLU A 749 20.63 -9.97 4.27
CA GLU A 749 20.27 -11.12 3.43
C GLU A 749 20.14 -10.75 1.95
N THR A 750 19.55 -9.58 1.63
CA THR A 750 19.10 -9.28 0.25
C THR A 750 19.86 -8.19 -0.48
N PHE A 751 20.51 -7.24 0.21
CA PHE A 751 20.86 -5.96 -0.40
C PHE A 751 22.37 -5.81 -0.67
N ALA A 752 22.74 -5.98 -1.94
CA ALA A 752 24.10 -5.71 -2.40
C ALA A 752 24.44 -4.21 -2.33
N GLY A 753 25.45 -3.84 -1.53
CA GLY A 753 25.82 -2.45 -1.25
C GLY A 753 26.22 -1.59 -2.47
N GLU A 754 26.55 -2.21 -3.61
CA GLU A 754 26.77 -1.49 -4.89
C GLU A 754 25.50 -0.78 -5.39
N SER A 755 24.32 -1.35 -5.15
CA SER A 755 23.03 -0.80 -5.57
C SER A 755 22.80 0.61 -5.01
N LYS A 756 23.27 0.88 -3.78
CA LYS A 756 23.17 2.21 -3.13
C LYS A 756 23.87 3.31 -3.95
N ARG A 757 24.98 2.99 -4.64
CA ARG A 757 25.70 3.93 -5.51
C ARG A 757 25.02 4.13 -6.86
N MET A 758 24.53 3.05 -7.48
CA MET A 758 23.88 3.14 -8.80
C MET A 758 22.53 3.86 -8.73
N VAL A 759 21.81 3.72 -7.62
CA VAL A 759 20.55 4.46 -7.39
C VAL A 759 20.82 5.94 -7.12
N SER A 760 21.87 6.30 -6.37
CA SER A 760 22.31 7.70 -6.18
C SER A 760 22.67 8.37 -7.52
N ASP A 761 23.39 7.66 -8.39
CA ASP A 761 23.71 8.14 -9.75
C ASP A 761 22.46 8.31 -10.64
N LEU A 762 21.44 7.45 -10.50
CA LEU A 762 20.14 7.64 -11.16
C LEU A 762 19.40 8.87 -10.61
N ILE A 763 19.41 9.09 -9.29
CA ILE A 763 18.79 10.28 -8.66
C ILE A 763 19.45 11.56 -9.18
N GLY A 764 20.78 11.64 -9.19
CA GLY A 764 21.50 12.80 -9.74
C GLY A 764 21.17 13.07 -11.22
N LYS A 765 21.00 12.01 -12.03
CA LYS A 765 20.57 12.15 -13.44
C LYS A 765 19.13 12.66 -13.59
N ILE A 766 18.21 12.23 -12.73
CA ILE A 766 16.79 12.60 -12.78
C ILE A 766 16.55 13.99 -12.16
N GLN A 767 17.24 14.33 -11.06
CA GLN A 767 17.28 15.68 -10.50
C GLN A 767 17.81 16.70 -11.53
N LYS A 768 18.86 16.34 -12.28
CA LYS A 768 19.34 17.17 -13.40
C LYS A 768 18.28 17.31 -14.49
N ALA A 769 17.63 16.22 -14.90
CA ALA A 769 16.56 16.27 -15.89
C ALA A 769 15.36 17.11 -15.43
N TYR A 770 15.03 17.10 -14.13
CA TYR A 770 14.03 17.98 -13.51
C TYR A 770 14.42 19.46 -13.66
N VAL A 771 15.63 19.83 -13.22
CA VAL A 771 16.13 21.21 -13.31
C VAL A 771 16.17 21.71 -14.76
N GLU A 772 16.65 20.89 -15.70
CA GLU A 772 16.64 21.20 -17.14
C GLU A 772 15.22 21.28 -17.73
N THR A 773 14.19 20.84 -17.02
CA THR A 773 12.78 20.89 -17.46
C THR A 773 12.11 22.18 -16.99
N LEU A 774 12.50 22.74 -15.84
CA LEU A 774 12.01 24.05 -15.38
C LEU A 774 12.17 25.14 -16.46
N GLU A 775 13.28 25.13 -17.19
CA GLU A 775 13.53 26.07 -18.30
C GLU A 775 12.48 25.96 -19.43
N GLU A 776 11.98 24.76 -19.72
CA GLU A 776 10.96 24.53 -20.75
C GLU A 776 9.56 25.04 -20.36
N LEU A 777 9.27 25.19 -19.07
CA LEU A 777 7.93 25.51 -18.58
C LEU A 777 7.57 26.96 -18.93
N SER A 778 6.69 27.15 -19.90
CA SER A 778 6.22 28.48 -20.34
C SER A 778 5.26 29.14 -19.35
N TRP A 779 4.67 28.37 -18.43
CA TRP A 779 3.65 28.82 -17.49
C TRP A 779 4.23 29.40 -16.18
N MET A 780 5.54 29.28 -15.95
CA MET A 780 6.23 29.68 -14.71
C MET A 780 7.21 30.84 -14.99
N ASP A 781 7.23 31.85 -14.12
CA ASP A 781 8.15 32.98 -14.23
C ASP A 781 9.58 32.65 -13.74
N ALA A 782 10.58 33.37 -14.25
CA ALA A 782 11.99 33.11 -13.94
C ALA A 782 12.36 33.19 -12.44
N PRO A 783 11.84 34.15 -11.63
CA PRO A 783 12.03 34.13 -10.17
C PRO A 783 11.50 32.85 -9.51
N SER A 784 10.31 32.38 -9.91
CA SER A 784 9.69 31.17 -9.38
C SER A 784 10.44 29.90 -9.85
N LYS A 785 10.92 29.86 -11.11
CA LYS A 785 11.80 28.80 -11.61
C LYS A 785 13.11 28.70 -10.82
N GLU A 786 13.76 29.82 -10.53
CA GLU A 786 14.99 29.85 -9.74
C GLU A 786 14.76 29.31 -8.33
N LYS A 787 13.62 29.63 -7.69
CA LYS A 787 13.25 29.04 -6.40
C LYS A 787 12.90 27.55 -6.49
N ALA A 788 12.26 27.09 -7.57
CA ALA A 788 12.04 25.67 -7.80
C ALA A 788 13.37 24.91 -8.01
N ARG A 789 14.35 25.54 -8.68
CA ARG A 789 15.71 25.03 -8.85
C ARG A 789 16.47 24.96 -7.52
N GLU A 790 16.40 26.01 -6.70
CA GLU A 790 16.95 26.02 -5.34
C GLU A 790 16.40 24.86 -4.50
N LYS A 791 15.07 24.64 -4.51
CA LYS A 791 14.45 23.54 -3.78
C LYS A 791 14.85 22.17 -4.33
N ALA A 792 14.84 21.98 -5.64
CA ALA A 792 15.15 20.70 -6.28
C ALA A 792 16.59 20.26 -5.99
N MET A 793 17.54 21.19 -6.02
CA MET A 793 18.95 20.95 -5.68
C MET A 793 19.20 20.77 -4.17
N ALA A 794 18.23 21.11 -3.32
CA ALA A 794 18.30 20.94 -1.86
C ALA A 794 17.62 19.65 -1.37
N ILE A 795 17.03 18.84 -2.26
CA ILE A 795 16.39 17.57 -1.88
C ILE A 795 17.44 16.61 -1.30
N LYS A 796 17.16 16.07 -0.11
CA LYS A 796 17.98 15.02 0.53
C LYS A 796 17.58 13.63 0.04
N GLU A 797 18.54 12.83 -0.41
CA GLU A 797 18.32 11.42 -0.79
C GLU A 797 18.68 10.43 0.34
N HIS A 798 17.81 9.46 0.60
CA HIS A 798 18.05 8.34 1.51
C HIS A 798 17.80 7.01 0.78
N ILE A 799 18.83 6.15 0.69
CA ILE A 799 18.86 5.03 -0.25
C ILE A 799 19.20 3.71 0.45
N GLY A 800 18.35 2.70 0.29
CA GLY A 800 18.49 1.36 0.84
C GLY A 800 18.18 1.31 2.33
N TYR A 801 19.07 1.83 3.16
CA TYR A 801 18.99 1.77 4.62
C TYR A 801 19.87 2.84 5.31
N PRO A 802 19.52 3.23 6.55
CA PRO A 802 20.35 4.08 7.40
C PRO A 802 21.57 3.30 7.91
N ASP A 803 22.79 3.77 7.62
CA ASP A 803 24.01 2.95 7.74
C ASP A 803 24.33 2.44 9.15
N HIS A 804 23.80 3.09 10.19
CA HIS A 804 24.03 2.70 11.59
C HIS A 804 23.42 1.34 11.98
N ILE A 805 22.37 0.87 11.29
CA ILE A 805 21.69 -0.38 11.67
C ILE A 805 22.55 -1.64 11.39
N LEU A 806 23.44 -1.55 10.39
CA LEU A 806 24.38 -2.63 10.08
C LEU A 806 25.65 -2.60 10.95
N GLN A 807 25.99 -1.45 11.53
CA GLN A 807 27.23 -1.25 12.30
C GLN A 807 27.14 -1.95 13.66
N GLN A 808 27.81 -3.10 13.81
CA GLN A 808 27.81 -3.88 15.06
C GLN A 808 28.48 -3.15 16.23
N SER A 809 29.38 -2.20 15.97
CA SER A 809 29.99 -1.34 16.99
C SER A 809 29.15 -0.10 17.36
N ASN A 810 28.06 0.17 16.62
CA ASN A 810 27.20 1.33 16.86
C ASN A 810 25.99 0.90 17.71
N LEU A 811 25.86 1.46 18.90
CA LEU A 811 24.81 1.10 19.86
C LEU A 811 23.45 1.74 19.58
N LYS A 812 23.32 2.68 18.62
CA LYS A 812 22.07 3.42 18.35
C LYS A 812 20.87 2.48 18.11
N LEU A 813 21.08 1.35 17.43
CA LEU A 813 20.02 0.37 17.18
C LEU A 813 19.55 -0.36 18.45
N ASP A 814 20.47 -0.76 19.33
CA ASP A 814 20.12 -1.40 20.60
C ASP A 814 19.51 -0.40 21.60
N GLN A 815 19.94 0.87 21.53
CA GLN A 815 19.40 1.97 22.31
C GLN A 815 17.97 2.35 21.91
N GLU A 816 17.61 2.27 20.62
CA GLU A 816 16.24 2.57 20.14
C GLU A 816 15.17 1.66 20.75
N TYR A 817 15.52 0.42 21.08
CA TYR A 817 14.62 -0.59 21.64
C TYR A 817 15.03 -1.00 23.08
N ALA A 818 15.85 -0.21 23.77
CA ALA A 818 16.41 -0.55 25.08
C ALA A 818 15.34 -0.66 26.19
N HIS A 819 14.31 0.18 26.13
CA HIS A 819 13.24 0.27 27.13
C HIS A 819 12.08 -0.72 26.93
N LEU A 820 12.11 -1.54 25.87
CA LEU A 820 11.14 -2.60 25.60
C LEU A 820 11.61 -3.91 26.21
N ASN A 821 10.71 -4.67 26.84
CA ASN A 821 11.01 -5.94 27.51
C ASN A 821 9.93 -7.00 27.26
N PHE A 822 9.86 -7.45 26.01
CA PHE A 822 8.90 -8.45 25.57
C PHE A 822 9.05 -9.81 26.25
N SER A 823 7.93 -10.52 26.41
CA SER A 823 7.87 -11.92 26.85
C SER A 823 7.39 -12.83 25.72
N GLU A 824 7.98 -14.03 25.60
CA GLU A 824 7.53 -15.06 24.65
C GLU A 824 6.13 -15.61 24.99
N GLU A 825 5.64 -15.37 26.21
CA GLU A 825 4.35 -15.86 26.69
C GLU A 825 3.20 -14.82 26.59
N HIS A 826 3.49 -13.55 26.31
CA HIS A 826 2.55 -12.44 26.56
C HIS A 826 2.41 -11.50 25.33
N TYR A 827 2.02 -12.06 24.18
CA TYR A 827 1.91 -11.31 22.93
C TYR A 827 1.01 -10.07 23.01
N PHE A 828 -0.15 -10.17 23.67
CA PHE A 828 -1.07 -9.05 23.80
C PHE A 828 -0.46 -7.90 24.61
N GLU A 829 0.23 -8.23 25.70
CA GLU A 829 0.92 -7.29 26.56
C GLU A 829 2.13 -6.65 25.85
N ASN A 830 2.87 -7.42 25.06
CA ASN A 830 3.93 -6.90 24.18
C ASN A 830 3.39 -5.85 23.18
N ILE A 831 2.15 -6.03 22.69
CA ILE A 831 1.49 -5.05 21.83
C ILE A 831 1.17 -3.76 22.60
N LEU A 832 0.63 -3.86 23.82
CA LEU A 832 0.37 -2.70 24.66
C LEU A 832 1.68 -1.96 25.04
N GLU A 833 2.77 -2.68 25.26
CA GLU A 833 4.09 -2.10 25.50
C GLU A 833 4.60 -1.33 24.28
N ASN A 834 4.46 -1.90 23.06
CA ASN A 834 4.80 -1.22 21.81
C ASN A 834 3.98 0.06 21.60
N LEU A 835 2.65 0.00 21.76
CA LEU A 835 1.77 1.18 21.60
C LEU A 835 2.11 2.29 22.59
N LYS A 836 2.36 1.94 23.86
CA LYS A 836 2.82 2.89 24.89
C LYS A 836 4.18 3.49 24.54
N SER A 837 5.12 2.67 24.08
CA SER A 837 6.46 3.08 23.64
C SER A 837 6.37 4.06 22.47
N GLU A 838 5.55 3.77 21.47
CA GLU A 838 5.33 4.61 20.29
C GLU A 838 4.70 5.95 20.66
N ALA A 839 3.65 5.95 21.49
CA ALA A 839 3.06 7.17 22.03
C ALA A 839 4.10 8.01 22.79
N GLN A 840 4.89 7.41 23.69
CA GLN A 840 5.93 8.13 24.43
C GLN A 840 7.09 8.60 23.53
N LYS A 841 7.45 7.87 22.46
CA LYS A 841 8.46 8.24 21.46
C LYS A 841 7.97 9.38 20.56
N SER A 842 6.67 9.49 20.31
CA SER A 842 6.07 10.65 19.62
C SER A 842 6.02 11.87 20.54
N LEU A 843 5.48 11.72 21.76
CA LEU A 843 5.19 12.85 22.65
C LEU A 843 6.44 13.55 23.20
N LYS A 844 7.54 12.80 23.46
CA LYS A 844 8.83 13.37 23.91
C LYS A 844 9.39 14.42 22.96
N LYS A 845 9.16 14.26 21.66
CA LYS A 845 9.67 15.15 20.60
C LYS A 845 9.29 16.62 20.79
N LEU A 846 8.21 16.91 21.53
CA LEU A 846 7.68 18.27 21.71
C LEU A 846 8.71 19.27 22.27
N ARG A 847 9.72 18.79 23.00
CA ARG A 847 10.82 19.60 23.54
C ARG A 847 12.20 19.24 22.95
N GLU A 848 12.22 18.37 21.93
CA GLU A 848 13.43 17.95 21.21
C GLU A 848 13.53 18.69 19.87
N PRO A 849 14.73 19.02 19.38
CA PRO A 849 14.91 19.54 18.02
C PRO A 849 14.58 18.47 16.98
N VAL A 850 14.19 18.90 15.78
CA VAL A 850 14.00 17.98 14.65
C VAL A 850 15.37 17.48 14.16
N ASP A 851 15.66 16.18 14.31
CA ASP A 851 16.77 15.51 13.60
C ASP A 851 16.46 15.56 12.09
N PRO A 852 17.24 16.29 11.26
CA PRO A 852 16.94 16.50 9.85
C PRO A 852 17.48 15.37 8.96
N ASP A 853 18.21 14.40 9.52
CA ASP A 853 18.77 13.25 8.80
C ASP A 853 18.09 11.93 9.19
N LEU A 854 17.21 11.95 10.19
CA LEU A 854 16.27 10.87 10.51
C LEU A 854 15.53 10.38 9.25
N TRP A 855 15.40 9.06 9.15
CA TRP A 855 14.62 8.37 8.13
C TRP A 855 13.15 8.30 8.56
N ILE A 856 12.23 8.55 7.62
CA ILE A 856 10.77 8.49 7.86
C ILE A 856 10.18 7.08 7.76
N ILE A 857 10.99 6.08 7.36
CA ILE A 857 10.58 4.70 7.16
C ILE A 857 11.78 3.74 7.18
N GLY A 858 11.59 2.52 7.66
CA GLY A 858 12.60 1.46 7.68
C GLY A 858 12.92 0.83 6.31
N ALA A 859 14.04 0.09 6.27
CA ALA A 859 14.62 -0.44 5.02
C ALA A 859 13.81 -1.58 4.36
N ALA A 860 13.05 -2.36 5.14
CA ALA A 860 12.34 -3.55 4.69
C ALA A 860 10.94 -3.23 4.13
N VAL A 861 10.82 -2.25 3.23
CA VAL A 861 9.53 -1.74 2.73
C VAL A 861 9.51 -1.68 1.19
N VAL A 862 8.42 -2.17 0.58
CA VAL A 862 8.18 -2.06 -0.86
C VAL A 862 7.29 -0.85 -1.15
N ASN A 863 7.90 0.33 -1.10
CA ASN A 863 7.35 1.64 -1.47
C ASN A 863 8.52 2.64 -1.66
N ALA A 864 8.22 3.87 -2.03
CA ALA A 864 9.11 5.03 -1.87
C ALA A 864 8.28 6.20 -1.26
N PHE A 865 8.94 7.29 -0.82
CA PHE A 865 8.29 8.40 -0.12
C PHE A 865 9.04 9.73 -0.24
N TYR A 866 8.29 10.84 -0.29
CA TYR A 866 8.77 12.21 -0.04
C TYR A 866 8.25 12.75 1.32
N SER A 867 9.00 13.65 1.96
CA SER A 867 8.60 14.34 3.19
C SER A 867 8.75 15.86 3.03
N PRO A 868 7.64 16.64 2.97
CA PRO A 868 7.68 18.10 2.78
C PRO A 868 8.48 18.85 3.84
N ASN A 869 8.24 18.60 5.14
CA ASN A 869 8.94 19.29 6.24
C ASN A 869 10.45 18.96 6.32
N ARG A 870 10.95 18.05 5.48
CA ARG A 870 12.35 17.58 5.46
C ARG A 870 13.04 17.81 4.12
N ASN A 871 12.28 18.20 3.09
CA ASN A 871 12.68 18.20 1.68
C ASN A 871 13.47 16.93 1.31
N GLN A 872 12.93 15.76 1.64
CA GLN A 872 13.66 14.47 1.67
C GLN A 872 12.92 13.41 0.85
N ILE A 873 13.64 12.65 0.02
CA ILE A 873 13.17 11.47 -0.72
C ILE A 873 13.81 10.19 -0.17
N VAL A 874 13.03 9.12 -0.01
CA VAL A 874 13.48 7.85 0.60
C VAL A 874 13.12 6.64 -0.27
N PHE A 875 14.13 5.84 -0.60
CA PHE A 875 14.02 4.59 -1.37
C PHE A 875 14.53 3.40 -0.54
N PRO A 876 13.67 2.75 0.27
CA PRO A 876 14.03 1.57 1.06
C PRO A 876 14.57 0.41 0.21
N ALA A 877 15.41 -0.44 0.81
CA ALA A 877 15.98 -1.62 0.16
C ALA A 877 14.91 -2.58 -0.41
N GLY A 878 13.68 -2.56 0.12
CA GLY A 878 12.57 -3.37 -0.38
C GLY A 878 12.04 -3.00 -1.78
N ILE A 879 12.15 -1.74 -2.24
CA ILE A 879 11.74 -1.37 -3.62
C ILE A 879 12.87 -1.50 -4.65
N LEU A 880 14.13 -1.58 -4.22
CA LEU A 880 15.32 -1.59 -5.07
C LEU A 880 15.63 -2.97 -5.69
N GLN A 881 14.61 -3.59 -6.29
CA GLN A 881 14.65 -4.93 -6.90
C GLN A 881 13.76 -5.00 -8.18
N PRO A 882 13.83 -6.06 -9.00
CA PRO A 882 12.98 -6.17 -10.19
C PRO A 882 11.47 -6.14 -9.89
N PRO A 883 10.64 -5.45 -10.69
CA PRO A 883 10.96 -4.87 -12.00
C PRO A 883 11.52 -3.43 -11.94
N PHE A 884 11.57 -2.80 -10.77
CA PHE A 884 12.01 -1.41 -10.60
C PHE A 884 13.49 -1.23 -10.91
N PHE A 885 14.35 -2.01 -10.25
CA PHE A 885 15.81 -1.88 -10.35
C PHE A 885 16.53 -3.23 -10.42
N ASN A 886 17.54 -3.33 -11.28
CA ASN A 886 18.60 -4.33 -11.19
C ASN A 886 19.86 -3.78 -11.87
N LYS A 887 21.03 -3.92 -11.23
CA LYS A 887 22.34 -3.52 -11.78
C LYS A 887 22.75 -4.25 -13.06
N HIS A 888 22.03 -5.32 -13.44
CA HIS A 888 22.26 -6.12 -14.64
C HIS A 888 21.06 -6.12 -15.62
N GLN A 889 19.96 -5.40 -15.33
CA GLN A 889 18.92 -5.16 -16.34
C GLN A 889 19.21 -3.88 -17.13
N HIS A 890 18.66 -3.81 -18.35
CA HIS A 890 18.79 -2.67 -19.25
C HIS A 890 18.39 -1.35 -18.58
N GLN A 891 19.10 -0.28 -18.89
CA GLN A 891 18.81 1.06 -18.37
C GLN A 891 17.44 1.56 -18.84
N ALA A 892 16.99 1.20 -20.04
CA ALA A 892 15.61 1.45 -20.45
C ALA A 892 14.58 0.93 -19.42
N LEU A 893 14.83 -0.23 -18.80
CA LEU A 893 13.98 -0.80 -17.76
C LEU A 893 14.21 -0.12 -16.40
N ASN A 894 15.46 0.15 -16.01
CA ASN A 894 15.74 0.86 -14.75
C ASN A 894 15.12 2.27 -14.73
N PHE A 895 15.26 3.05 -15.81
CA PHE A 895 14.63 4.37 -15.92
C PHE A 895 13.10 4.26 -15.99
N GLY A 896 12.53 3.31 -16.74
CA GLY A 896 11.08 3.10 -16.77
C GLY A 896 10.49 2.55 -15.46
N GLY A 897 11.33 1.92 -14.63
CA GLY A 897 11.00 1.37 -13.32
C GLY A 897 11.35 2.34 -12.19
N ILE A 898 12.49 2.11 -11.52
CA ILE A 898 12.91 2.94 -10.37
C ILE A 898 13.14 4.40 -10.76
N GLY A 899 13.52 4.71 -12.01
CA GLY A 899 13.69 6.09 -12.46
C GLY A 899 12.39 6.89 -12.46
N MET A 900 11.28 6.30 -12.91
CA MET A 900 9.98 6.94 -12.81
C MET A 900 9.58 7.16 -11.35
N VAL A 901 9.82 6.18 -10.46
CA VAL A 901 9.58 6.32 -9.02
C VAL A 901 10.44 7.44 -8.41
N ILE A 902 11.72 7.54 -8.79
CA ILE A 902 12.59 8.64 -8.36
C ILE A 902 12.06 10.01 -8.80
N GLY A 903 11.61 10.12 -10.06
CA GLY A 903 11.00 11.35 -10.56
C GLY A 903 9.66 11.67 -9.88
N HIS A 904 8.88 10.66 -9.51
CA HIS A 904 7.64 10.78 -8.75
C HIS A 904 7.91 11.38 -7.35
N GLU A 905 8.85 10.82 -6.57
CA GLU A 905 9.23 11.39 -5.27
C GLU A 905 9.85 12.80 -5.37
N ILE A 906 10.63 13.10 -6.42
CA ILE A 906 11.13 14.46 -6.66
C ILE A 906 9.97 15.41 -6.97
N THR A 907 8.97 14.96 -7.74
CA THR A 907 7.81 15.77 -8.14
C THR A 907 6.86 16.05 -6.98
N HIS A 908 6.76 15.17 -5.98
CA HIS A 908 6.07 15.48 -4.72
C HIS A 908 6.65 16.70 -3.98
N GLY A 909 7.90 17.09 -4.25
CA GLY A 909 8.43 18.39 -3.81
C GLY A 909 7.71 19.61 -4.39
N PHE A 910 6.87 19.41 -5.41
CA PHE A 910 6.29 20.45 -6.26
C PHE A 910 4.86 20.14 -6.72
N ASP A 911 4.18 19.17 -6.11
CA ASP A 911 2.75 18.95 -6.31
C ASP A 911 1.91 20.04 -5.60
N ASP A 912 0.58 19.90 -5.60
CA ASP A 912 -0.31 20.93 -5.05
C ASP A 912 -0.18 21.14 -3.53
N ASN A 913 0.40 20.16 -2.82
CA ASN A 913 0.75 20.21 -1.39
C ASN A 913 2.24 20.62 -1.20
N GLY A 914 3.16 19.87 -1.77
CA GLY A 914 4.60 20.02 -1.55
C GLY A 914 5.18 21.34 -2.06
N ARG A 915 4.59 21.95 -3.10
CA ARG A 915 4.98 23.29 -3.59
C ARG A 915 4.89 24.39 -2.52
N ASN A 916 4.05 24.20 -1.48
CA ASN A 916 3.85 25.20 -0.42
C ASN A 916 5.01 25.22 0.59
N PHE A 917 5.90 24.22 0.57
CA PHE A 917 7.07 24.12 1.45
C PHE A 917 8.33 24.55 0.70
N ASP A 918 9.20 25.32 1.36
CA ASP A 918 10.47 25.80 0.80
C ASP A 918 11.56 24.71 0.75
N LYS A 919 12.80 25.12 0.43
CA LYS A 919 13.97 24.23 0.34
C LYS A 919 14.42 23.63 1.69
N ASP A 920 14.04 24.25 2.81
CA ASP A 920 14.39 23.85 4.17
C ASP A 920 13.20 23.18 4.88
N GLY A 921 12.08 22.98 4.18
CA GLY A 921 10.87 22.33 4.69
C GLY A 921 9.88 23.25 5.42
N ASN A 922 9.98 24.58 5.29
CA ASN A 922 9.03 25.50 5.90
C ASN A 922 7.91 25.87 4.92
N MET A 923 6.66 25.81 5.38
CA MET A 923 5.48 26.23 4.63
C MET A 923 5.47 27.75 4.49
N LEU A 924 5.81 28.21 3.29
CA LEU A 924 6.06 29.60 2.94
C LEU A 924 5.65 29.80 1.48
N ASN A 925 4.95 30.91 1.16
CA ASN A 925 4.74 31.24 -0.24
C ASN A 925 6.03 31.80 -0.86
N TRP A 926 6.79 30.93 -1.54
CA TRP A 926 8.00 31.27 -2.29
C TRP A 926 7.75 31.45 -3.80
N TRP A 927 6.50 31.43 -4.24
CA TRP A 927 6.06 31.59 -5.62
C TRP A 927 5.53 33.01 -5.87
N SER A 928 5.59 33.48 -7.11
CA SER A 928 4.75 34.62 -7.51
C SER A 928 3.28 34.20 -7.65
N ASN A 929 2.36 35.16 -7.48
CA ASN A 929 0.93 34.93 -7.74
C ASN A 929 0.68 34.43 -9.17
N TYR A 930 1.42 34.96 -10.16
CA TYR A 930 1.31 34.54 -11.56
C TYR A 930 1.60 33.05 -11.73
N SER A 931 2.75 32.58 -11.21
CA SER A 931 3.11 31.15 -11.28
C SER A 931 2.17 30.26 -10.47
N ALA A 932 1.67 30.73 -9.32
CA ALA A 932 0.73 29.98 -8.49
C ALA A 932 -0.66 29.84 -9.13
N GLU A 933 -1.17 30.89 -9.78
CA GLU A 933 -2.41 30.85 -10.57
C GLU A 933 -2.25 29.92 -11.78
N HIS A 934 -1.15 30.03 -12.53
CA HIS A 934 -0.90 29.19 -13.71
C HIS A 934 -0.68 27.71 -13.34
N PHE A 935 -0.06 27.40 -12.19
CA PHE A 935 0.00 26.02 -11.67
C PHE A 935 -1.40 25.46 -11.41
N LYS A 936 -2.30 26.27 -10.85
CA LYS A 936 -3.70 25.88 -10.63
C LYS A 936 -4.43 25.62 -11.95
N GLU A 937 -4.17 26.42 -12.99
CA GLU A 937 -4.70 26.17 -14.34
C GLU A 937 -4.18 24.87 -14.96
N GLN A 938 -2.87 24.59 -14.89
CA GLN A 938 -2.30 23.36 -15.43
C GLN A 938 -2.78 22.11 -14.68
N SER A 939 -2.79 22.14 -13.34
CA SER A 939 -3.23 21.02 -12.50
C SER A 939 -4.74 20.76 -12.62
N GLN A 940 -5.56 21.80 -12.83
CA GLN A 940 -7.00 21.67 -13.08
C GLN A 940 -7.32 20.83 -14.34
N CYS A 941 -6.40 20.74 -15.32
CA CYS A 941 -6.51 19.78 -16.43
C CYS A 941 -6.50 18.33 -15.92
N MET A 942 -5.57 17.96 -15.04
CA MET A 942 -5.47 16.61 -14.49
C MET A 942 -6.67 16.27 -13.61
N VAL A 943 -7.17 17.23 -12.80
CA VAL A 943 -8.43 17.07 -12.04
C VAL A 943 -9.59 16.68 -12.97
N GLN A 944 -9.69 17.31 -14.15
CA GLN A 944 -10.73 17.00 -15.13
C GLN A 944 -10.48 15.68 -15.86
N GLN A 945 -9.24 15.38 -16.24
CA GLN A 945 -8.86 14.13 -16.90
C GLN A 945 -9.19 12.92 -16.02
N TYR A 946 -8.65 12.89 -14.80
CA TYR A 946 -8.82 11.76 -13.88
C TYR A 946 -10.24 11.71 -13.31
N GLY A 947 -10.88 12.87 -13.09
CA GLY A 947 -12.30 12.97 -12.74
C GLY A 947 -13.28 12.36 -13.77
N ASN A 948 -12.82 12.11 -15.00
CA ASN A 948 -13.60 11.43 -16.04
C ASN A 948 -13.33 9.91 -16.14
N PHE A 949 -12.36 9.34 -15.40
CA PHE A 949 -12.13 7.89 -15.40
C PHE A 949 -13.19 7.16 -14.58
N ASN A 950 -14.06 6.42 -15.27
CA ASN A 950 -15.15 5.64 -14.67
C ASN A 950 -14.69 4.22 -14.30
N TRP A 951 -14.54 3.95 -13.00
CA TRP A 951 -14.00 2.68 -12.52
C TRP A 951 -15.09 1.63 -12.27
N LYS A 952 -15.26 0.73 -13.25
CA LYS A 952 -16.28 -0.33 -13.24
C LYS A 952 -16.22 -1.24 -12.01
N LEU A 953 -15.03 -1.52 -11.47
CA LEU A 953 -14.88 -2.35 -10.27
C LEU A 953 -15.47 -1.69 -9.02
N ALA A 954 -15.36 -0.37 -8.90
CA ALA A 954 -15.97 0.42 -7.82
C ALA A 954 -17.46 0.73 -8.06
N GLY A 955 -18.16 -0.14 -8.80
CA GLY A 955 -19.57 0.02 -9.16
C GLY A 955 -19.84 1.05 -10.25
N GLY A 956 -18.82 1.50 -10.99
CA GLY A 956 -18.96 2.58 -11.97
C GLY A 956 -18.96 3.98 -11.35
N GLN A 957 -18.31 4.15 -10.19
CA GLN A 957 -17.95 5.47 -9.66
C GLN A 957 -16.77 6.05 -10.45
N ASN A 958 -16.69 7.38 -10.55
CA ASN A 958 -15.51 8.05 -11.12
C ASN A 958 -14.41 8.19 -10.06
N VAL A 959 -13.15 8.18 -10.49
CA VAL A 959 -11.99 8.52 -9.63
C VAL A 959 -12.10 9.99 -9.20
N SER A 960 -11.75 10.31 -7.94
CA SER A 960 -11.70 11.71 -7.51
C SER A 960 -10.46 12.39 -8.05
N GLY A 961 -10.60 13.19 -9.11
CA GLY A 961 -9.51 13.96 -9.69
C GLY A 961 -8.91 15.03 -8.75
N ILE A 962 -9.61 15.38 -7.65
CA ILE A 962 -9.10 16.28 -6.60
C ILE A 962 -8.26 15.47 -5.60
N SER A 963 -8.86 14.45 -4.99
CA SER A 963 -8.22 13.65 -3.92
C SER A 963 -7.05 12.79 -4.41
N THR A 964 -6.86 12.70 -5.74
CA THR A 964 -5.73 12.03 -6.38
C THR A 964 -4.75 12.99 -7.08
N LEU A 965 -4.93 14.31 -6.93
CA LEU A 965 -4.22 15.30 -7.75
C LEU A 965 -2.69 15.23 -7.61
N GLY A 966 -2.16 15.23 -6.38
CA GLY A 966 -0.72 15.19 -6.14
C GLY A 966 -0.05 13.95 -6.73
N GLU A 967 -0.64 12.78 -6.53
CA GLU A 967 -0.20 11.49 -7.11
C GLU A 967 -0.20 11.52 -8.64
N ASN A 968 -1.27 12.07 -9.24
CA ASN A 968 -1.39 12.18 -10.68
C ASN A 968 -0.34 13.16 -11.26
N ILE A 969 -0.06 14.27 -10.58
CA ILE A 969 1.00 15.22 -10.94
C ILE A 969 2.37 14.52 -10.84
N ALA A 970 2.61 13.79 -9.76
CA ALA A 970 3.86 13.09 -9.50
C ALA A 970 4.13 11.96 -10.52
N ASP A 971 3.13 11.14 -10.87
CA ASP A 971 3.22 10.16 -11.96
C ASP A 971 3.58 10.82 -13.30
N ASN A 972 2.90 11.92 -13.63
CA ASN A 972 3.04 12.60 -14.93
C ASN A 972 4.39 13.34 -15.05
N GLY A 973 4.87 13.96 -13.97
CA GLY A 973 6.21 14.52 -13.91
C GLY A 973 7.28 13.42 -13.95
N GLY A 974 7.15 12.41 -13.08
CA GLY A 974 8.14 11.36 -12.91
C GLY A 974 8.43 10.57 -14.19
N VAL A 975 7.40 10.17 -14.94
CA VAL A 975 7.59 9.46 -16.22
C VAL A 975 8.27 10.32 -17.29
N ARG A 976 7.98 11.64 -17.33
CA ARG A 976 8.62 12.58 -18.26
C ARG A 976 10.10 12.79 -17.92
N GLN A 977 10.40 13.02 -16.63
CA GLN A 977 11.76 13.27 -16.13
C GLN A 977 12.65 12.04 -16.29
N ALA A 978 12.14 10.86 -15.97
CA ALA A 978 12.85 9.60 -16.14
C ALA A 978 13.15 9.29 -17.61
N TYR A 979 12.22 9.58 -18.53
CA TYR A 979 12.44 9.42 -19.97
C TYR A 979 13.46 10.42 -20.51
N LYS A 980 13.42 11.69 -20.07
CA LYS A 980 14.43 12.71 -20.42
C LYS A 980 15.83 12.34 -19.91
N ALA A 981 15.93 11.82 -18.68
CA ALA A 981 17.17 11.30 -18.12
C ALA A 981 17.68 10.06 -18.88
N TYR A 982 16.78 9.16 -19.29
CA TYR A 982 17.11 8.00 -20.13
C TYR A 982 17.65 8.40 -21.50
N LEU A 983 17.01 9.32 -22.22
CA LEU A 983 17.51 9.79 -23.53
C LEU A 983 18.90 10.41 -23.39
N LYS A 984 19.13 11.25 -22.37
CA LYS A 984 20.46 11.81 -22.06
C LYS A 984 21.49 10.75 -21.69
N TRP A 985 21.08 9.64 -21.07
CA TRP A 985 21.96 8.50 -20.82
C TRP A 985 22.37 7.82 -22.14
N VAL A 986 21.44 7.61 -23.08
CA VAL A 986 21.72 7.08 -24.42
C VAL A 986 22.62 8.03 -25.24
N GLU A 987 22.44 9.34 -25.12
CA GLU A 987 23.31 10.35 -25.74
C GLU A 987 24.77 10.30 -25.27
N MET A 988 25.02 9.79 -24.05
CA MET A 988 26.36 9.70 -23.45
C MET A 988 27.00 8.31 -23.60
N GLU A 989 26.25 7.24 -23.35
CA GLU A 989 26.77 5.86 -23.29
C GLU A 989 26.47 5.04 -24.57
N GLY A 990 25.54 5.49 -25.40
CA GLY A 990 25.05 4.79 -26.61
C GLY A 990 23.80 3.93 -26.37
N GLU A 991 23.34 3.25 -27.43
CA GLU A 991 22.21 2.32 -27.35
C GLU A 991 22.64 0.95 -26.82
N GLU A 992 21.80 0.36 -25.96
CA GLU A 992 21.99 -1.00 -25.45
C GLU A 992 21.66 -2.08 -26.52
N PRO A 993 22.14 -3.33 -26.38
CA PRO A 993 21.73 -4.45 -27.23
C PRO A 993 20.24 -4.81 -27.06
N CYS A 994 19.54 -5.24 -28.11
CA CYS A 994 18.12 -5.55 -28.02
C CYS A 994 17.81 -6.71 -27.05
N LEU A 995 16.63 -6.69 -26.42
CA LEU A 995 16.16 -7.80 -25.59
C LEU A 995 15.74 -9.02 -26.44
N PRO A 996 16.04 -10.26 -25.99
CA PRO A 996 15.80 -11.46 -26.77
C PRO A 996 14.29 -11.79 -26.88
N GLY A 997 13.79 -11.91 -28.11
CA GLY A 997 12.39 -12.26 -28.38
C GLY A 997 11.39 -11.09 -28.33
N LEU A 998 11.88 -9.87 -28.07
CA LEU A 998 11.09 -8.63 -28.14
C LEU A 998 11.48 -7.86 -29.40
N ASP A 999 10.54 -7.76 -30.35
CA ASP A 999 10.63 -6.89 -31.52
C ASP A 999 10.18 -5.48 -31.11
N MET A 1000 11.04 -4.81 -30.34
CA MET A 1000 10.81 -3.50 -29.71
C MET A 1000 12.12 -2.71 -29.61
N ASP A 1001 12.02 -1.39 -29.76
CA ASP A 1001 13.12 -0.49 -29.43
C ASP A 1001 13.16 -0.17 -27.91
N HIS A 1002 14.25 0.45 -27.45
CA HIS A 1002 14.43 0.74 -26.03
C HIS A 1002 13.51 1.86 -25.49
N LYS A 1003 12.98 2.75 -26.33
CA LYS A 1003 11.95 3.73 -25.92
C LYS A 1003 10.63 2.99 -25.62
N GLN A 1004 10.25 2.04 -26.46
CA GLN A 1004 9.10 1.17 -26.23
C GLN A 1004 9.26 0.31 -24.97
N LEU A 1005 10.47 -0.22 -24.73
CA LEU A 1005 10.79 -1.00 -23.52
C LEU A 1005 10.71 -0.18 -22.23
N PHE A 1006 11.11 1.09 -22.25
CA PHE A 1006 10.92 2.02 -21.13
C PHE A 1006 9.45 2.12 -20.74
N PHE A 1007 8.57 2.43 -21.69
CA PHE A 1007 7.13 2.57 -21.44
C PHE A 1007 6.46 1.24 -21.04
N LEU A 1008 6.92 0.12 -21.61
CA LEU A 1008 6.44 -1.21 -21.23
C LEU A 1008 6.85 -1.58 -19.79
N ASN A 1009 8.05 -1.22 -19.32
CA ASN A 1009 8.44 -1.45 -17.93
C ASN A 1009 7.66 -0.55 -16.97
N PHE A 1010 7.48 0.73 -17.32
CA PHE A 1010 6.62 1.67 -16.59
C PHE A 1010 5.21 1.11 -16.39
N ALA A 1011 4.56 0.66 -17.46
CA ALA A 1011 3.21 0.10 -17.35
C ALA A 1011 3.20 -1.22 -16.56
N GLN A 1012 4.24 -2.05 -16.69
CA GLN A 1012 4.31 -3.33 -15.98
C GLN A 1012 4.61 -3.23 -14.48
N VAL A 1013 5.19 -2.13 -13.99
CA VAL A 1013 5.25 -1.83 -12.54
C VAL A 1013 3.85 -1.82 -11.92
N TRP A 1014 2.84 -1.39 -12.68
CA TRP A 1014 1.46 -1.23 -12.22
C TRP A 1014 0.54 -2.41 -12.56
N CYS A 1015 1.04 -3.57 -13.05
CA CYS A 1015 0.15 -4.72 -13.28
C CYS A 1015 -0.50 -5.20 -11.96
N GLY A 1016 -1.83 -5.23 -11.91
CA GLY A 1016 -2.58 -5.65 -10.73
C GLY A 1016 -4.10 -5.66 -10.92
N ALA A 1017 -4.81 -6.35 -10.03
CA ALA A 1017 -6.25 -6.48 -10.00
C ALA A 1017 -6.81 -6.24 -8.58
N TYR A 1018 -8.04 -5.72 -8.49
CA TYR A 1018 -8.74 -5.38 -7.25
C TYR A 1018 -10.03 -6.19 -7.12
N ARG A 1019 -10.41 -6.57 -5.89
CA ARG A 1019 -11.77 -7.07 -5.60
C ARG A 1019 -12.77 -5.89 -5.66
N PRO A 1020 -14.02 -6.07 -6.13
CA PRO A 1020 -15.00 -4.98 -6.24
C PRO A 1020 -15.30 -4.27 -4.91
N GLU A 1021 -15.32 -5.02 -3.81
CA GLU A 1021 -15.50 -4.49 -2.45
C GLU A 1021 -14.36 -3.52 -2.11
N TYR A 1022 -13.11 -3.93 -2.34
CA TYR A 1022 -11.95 -3.09 -2.10
C TYR A 1022 -11.81 -1.93 -3.08
N ALA A 1023 -12.22 -2.09 -4.34
CA ALA A 1023 -12.31 -0.98 -5.29
C ALA A 1023 -13.32 0.09 -4.85
N SER A 1024 -14.46 -0.34 -4.27
CA SER A 1024 -15.45 0.56 -3.64
C SER A 1024 -14.93 1.24 -2.36
N GLN A 1025 -13.84 0.73 -1.77
CA GLN A 1025 -13.19 1.28 -0.59
C GLN A 1025 -12.04 2.22 -0.96
N SER A 1026 -11.10 1.77 -1.80
CA SER A 1026 -9.90 2.54 -2.15
C SER A 1026 -10.23 3.81 -2.92
N ILE A 1027 -11.29 3.82 -3.75
CA ILE A 1027 -11.76 5.04 -4.46
C ILE A 1027 -12.24 6.17 -3.52
N LYS A 1028 -12.32 5.91 -2.20
CA LYS A 1028 -12.70 6.86 -1.15
C LYS A 1028 -11.62 7.13 -0.10
N THR A 1029 -10.46 6.46 -0.16
CA THR A 1029 -9.41 6.56 0.87
C THR A 1029 -7.98 6.55 0.34
N ASP A 1030 -7.77 6.09 -0.89
CA ASP A 1030 -6.45 6.01 -1.52
C ASP A 1030 -6.20 7.34 -2.24
N SER A 1031 -5.08 8.02 -1.93
CA SER A 1031 -4.64 9.20 -2.69
C SER A 1031 -4.24 8.81 -4.11
N HIS A 1032 -3.89 7.55 -4.35
CA HIS A 1032 -3.45 7.10 -5.65
C HIS A 1032 -4.64 6.82 -6.57
N SER A 1033 -4.53 7.26 -7.82
CA SER A 1033 -5.38 6.72 -8.89
C SER A 1033 -5.25 5.18 -8.96
N PRO A 1034 -6.33 4.44 -9.28
CA PRO A 1034 -6.25 3.00 -9.52
C PRO A 1034 -5.17 2.65 -10.57
N LEU A 1035 -4.52 1.50 -10.40
CA LEU A 1035 -3.35 1.06 -11.19
C LEU A 1035 -3.48 1.23 -12.72
N GLU A 1036 -4.65 0.94 -13.29
CA GLU A 1036 -4.91 1.16 -14.72
C GLU A 1036 -4.79 2.64 -15.09
N TYR A 1037 -5.36 3.55 -14.30
CA TYR A 1037 -5.40 4.98 -14.62
C TYR A 1037 -4.08 5.72 -14.35
N ARG A 1038 -3.23 5.23 -13.43
CA ARG A 1038 -1.83 5.69 -13.32
C ARG A 1038 -1.08 5.46 -14.64
N VAL A 1039 -1.31 4.33 -15.30
CA VAL A 1039 -0.74 4.06 -16.64
C VAL A 1039 -1.43 4.86 -17.73
N LEU A 1040 -2.77 4.80 -17.80
CA LEU A 1040 -3.51 5.40 -18.91
C LEU A 1040 -3.39 6.93 -18.93
N GLY A 1041 -3.61 7.60 -17.79
CA GLY A 1041 -3.61 9.06 -17.73
C GLY A 1041 -2.24 9.67 -18.07
N SER A 1042 -1.17 9.11 -17.50
CA SER A 1042 0.19 9.60 -17.72
C SER A 1042 0.69 9.37 -19.15
N LEU A 1043 0.37 8.24 -19.78
CA LEU A 1043 0.77 7.98 -21.16
C LEU A 1043 -0.13 8.68 -22.19
N GLN A 1044 -1.41 8.89 -21.90
CA GLN A 1044 -2.28 9.78 -22.68
C GLN A 1044 -1.69 11.19 -22.78
N ASN A 1045 -1.15 11.70 -21.68
CA ASN A 1045 -0.53 13.02 -21.62
C ASN A 1045 0.84 13.07 -22.31
N PHE A 1046 1.55 11.95 -22.48
CA PHE A 1046 2.93 11.98 -22.96
C PHE A 1046 3.03 11.83 -24.48
N GLU A 1047 3.60 12.85 -25.13
CA GLU A 1047 3.85 12.92 -26.56
C GLU A 1047 4.86 11.85 -27.02
N ALA A 1048 5.94 11.65 -26.26
CA ALA A 1048 7.00 10.69 -26.61
C ALA A 1048 6.53 9.22 -26.55
N PHE A 1049 5.55 8.91 -25.70
CA PHE A 1049 4.86 7.61 -25.74
C PHE A 1049 4.11 7.45 -27.07
N SER A 1050 3.38 8.49 -27.48
CA SER A 1050 2.61 8.49 -28.73
C SER A 1050 3.50 8.41 -29.97
N GLU A 1051 4.71 8.98 -29.92
CA GLU A 1051 5.76 8.81 -30.93
C GLU A 1051 6.26 7.35 -30.97
N ALA A 1052 6.70 6.81 -29.82
CA ALA A 1052 7.32 5.48 -29.73
C ALA A 1052 6.38 4.34 -30.19
N PHE A 1053 5.06 4.46 -29.98
CA PHE A 1053 4.06 3.50 -30.45
C PHE A 1053 3.28 3.96 -31.70
N GLN A 1054 3.69 5.06 -32.35
CA GLN A 1054 3.10 5.60 -33.59
C GLN A 1054 1.58 5.84 -33.51
N CYS A 1055 1.10 6.25 -32.33
CA CYS A 1055 -0.31 6.38 -32.03
C CYS A 1055 -0.94 7.57 -32.77
N GLN A 1056 -1.97 7.27 -33.58
CA GLN A 1056 -2.68 8.28 -34.37
C GLN A 1056 -3.34 9.33 -33.47
N LYS A 1057 -3.31 10.61 -33.89
CA LYS A 1057 -3.93 11.71 -33.14
C LYS A 1057 -5.43 11.45 -32.97
N GLY A 1058 -5.94 11.59 -31.74
CA GLY A 1058 -7.33 11.27 -31.40
C GLY A 1058 -7.60 9.78 -31.12
N SER A 1059 -6.58 8.92 -31.10
CA SER A 1059 -6.70 7.57 -30.52
C SER A 1059 -6.79 7.64 -28.99
N GLN A 1060 -7.30 6.58 -28.35
CA GLN A 1060 -7.56 6.55 -26.90
C GLN A 1060 -6.32 6.86 -26.05
N MET A 1061 -5.12 6.48 -26.53
CA MET A 1061 -3.84 6.78 -25.89
C MET A 1061 -3.09 7.99 -26.47
N ASN A 1062 -3.63 8.67 -27.48
CA ASN A 1062 -3.09 9.94 -27.99
C ASN A 1062 -4.22 10.98 -28.18
N PRO A 1063 -4.86 11.44 -27.08
CA PRO A 1063 -5.85 12.51 -27.13
C PRO A 1063 -5.25 13.83 -27.62
N GLU A 1064 -6.09 14.70 -28.17
CA GLU A 1064 -5.64 16.01 -28.67
C GLU A 1064 -5.32 17.00 -27.55
N GLN A 1065 -5.98 16.86 -26.40
CA GLN A 1065 -5.69 17.59 -25.18
C GLN A 1065 -4.83 16.69 -24.29
N LYS A 1066 -3.71 17.24 -23.79
CA LYS A 1066 -2.74 16.58 -22.94
C LYS A 1066 -2.41 17.51 -21.77
N CYS A 1067 -2.49 17.01 -20.55
CA CYS A 1067 -2.14 17.79 -19.37
C CYS A 1067 -0.63 17.73 -19.11
N ARG A 1068 -0.03 18.87 -18.74
CA ARG A 1068 1.36 18.95 -18.27
C ARG A 1068 1.46 20.02 -17.19
N VAL A 1069 2.02 19.65 -16.04
CA VAL A 1069 2.48 20.61 -15.03
C VAL A 1069 4.00 20.70 -15.17
N TRP A 1070 4.70 19.64 -14.77
CA TRP A 1070 6.15 19.45 -14.91
C TRP A 1070 6.48 18.73 -16.24
#